data_AF-A0A9E7F3K4-F1
#
_entry.id   AF-A0A9E7F3K4-F1
#
_cell.length_a   1.000
_cell.length_b   1.000
_cell.length_c   1.000
_cell.angle_alpha   90.00
_cell.angle_beta   90.00
_cell.angle_gamma   90.00
#
_symmetry.space_group_name_H-M   'P 1'
#
loop_
_entity.id
_entity.type
_entity.pdbx_description
1 polymer ?
#
loop_
_entity_poly.entity_id
_entity_poly.type
_entity_poly.pdbx_seq_one_letter_code
_entity_poly.pdbx_strand_id
1 'polypeptide(L)'
;MAFYKRSRVARDAPPLRRVLPLVLVVLASVLFVVFMLKNRAVAGPSSFPFPNLENPAAILADPSFKLKLPKQTLLSVSLDQRNRLPPRNTDLFPTLAKDHTKIVLYVHNRPQYLRAVVRSLAGVEGIGETLLIVSHDGYFPEMDGIVRGIRFCQVKQIFAPYSPHLFPDSFPGVSLGDCHDKDDPAAKKCNGTADQYGNHRSPRIVSLKHHWWWMMNTVWDGMEETRGFDDHILFIEEDHYIYPNAYRNLQLLIGVKPTKCPECYATNLAPSDVKFKGEATDMLIAEKIGNMGYAFNRTIWRKIHAKAKEFCSFDEYNWDITMWATVYPSFGAPVYTLRGPRTSAAHFGKCGLHQGQGKSGACIDNGEASFQLDQIDKILNIKPDWQVLADFLSSTLHLAPLAEGSITLQIIPRMEFIGTAMQIVPLEFSLFFAAIIDLVDKLFLNVAMGRPTRDRQYLFTSTMADEELVDPKKYLEDSCKPKCARPLHTYQACVRRIKGDVSGHKHCTGQYFDYFSCVDNCVETAKTCDLRLVFGLPTIIFWGKMQHLRNSITKHVRLGCSTGLSEFGAAGRQLNSPCQRFCVSSSNTSMADLTARVLELVKKFDKLDASKVTEKADFQKDLCLDSLDRVELVMAIEQEFSVEIPDQKADKLSCCADVVKYISEAQAEKKAST
;
A
#
# COMPACT_ATOMS: atom_id res chain seq x y z
N MET A 1 -11.74 96.68 11.08
CA MET A 1 -11.34 96.84 9.67
C MET A 1 -11.85 95.62 8.90
N ALA A 2 -12.85 95.83 8.04
CA ALA A 2 -13.51 94.78 7.27
C ALA A 2 -12.95 94.73 5.85
N PHE A 3 -12.64 93.53 5.38
CA PHE A 3 -12.34 93.24 3.97
C PHE A 3 -13.44 92.34 3.41
N TYR A 4 -14.00 92.75 2.28
CA TYR A 4 -14.91 91.97 1.45
C TYR A 4 -14.50 92.19 -0.01
N LYS A 5 -14.14 91.12 -0.75
CA LYS A 5 -14.32 91.03 -2.21
C LYS A 5 -14.17 89.60 -2.76
N ARG A 6 -14.88 89.39 -3.87
CA ARG A 6 -15.31 88.15 -4.55
C ARG A 6 -14.34 87.63 -5.66
N SER A 7 -14.67 86.43 -6.18
CA SER A 7 -14.27 85.73 -7.43
C SER A 7 -13.20 84.64 -7.25
N ARG A 8 -13.17 83.49 -7.95
CA ARG A 8 -13.58 83.17 -9.34
C ARG A 8 -13.66 81.62 -9.56
N VAL A 9 -14.39 81.18 -10.60
CA VAL A 9 -14.58 79.78 -11.06
C VAL A 9 -13.40 79.25 -11.91
N ALA A 10 -13.02 77.97 -11.75
CA ALA A 10 -12.33 77.10 -12.75
C ALA A 10 -12.48 75.61 -12.32
N ARG A 11 -13.25 74.77 -13.04
CA ARG A 11 -12.83 73.72 -14.00
C ARG A 11 -11.82 72.69 -13.46
N ASP A 12 -12.26 71.42 -13.30
CA ASP A 12 -11.51 70.20 -13.67
C ASP A 12 -12.42 68.94 -13.59
N ALA A 13 -12.69 68.33 -14.75
CA ALA A 13 -13.30 67.00 -14.88
C ALA A 13 -12.33 66.12 -15.70
N PRO A 14 -12.03 64.88 -15.27
CA PRO A 14 -11.09 64.03 -16.01
C PRO A 14 -11.69 63.54 -17.35
N PRO A 15 -10.88 63.43 -18.41
CA PRO A 15 -11.38 63.28 -19.77
C PRO A 15 -11.87 61.86 -20.08
N LEU A 16 -13.13 61.76 -20.53
CA LEU A 16 -13.82 60.56 -21.04
C LEU A 16 -13.04 59.77 -22.12
N ARG A 17 -11.99 60.37 -22.68
CA ARG A 17 -11.16 59.86 -23.77
C ARG A 17 -10.19 58.72 -23.38
N ARG A 18 -9.96 58.48 -22.09
CA ARG A 18 -9.05 57.40 -21.60
C ARG A 18 -9.76 56.13 -21.12
N VAL A 19 -11.06 56.18 -20.86
CA VAL A 19 -11.85 55.03 -20.36
C VAL A 19 -12.43 54.20 -21.51
N LEU A 20 -12.78 54.86 -22.62
CA LEU A 20 -13.34 54.23 -23.82
C LEU A 20 -12.49 53.09 -24.42
N PRO A 21 -11.16 53.22 -24.59
CA PRO A 21 -10.35 52.12 -25.13
C PRO A 21 -10.27 50.91 -24.20
N LEU A 22 -10.30 51.12 -22.87
CA LEU A 22 -10.28 50.03 -21.90
C LEU A 22 -11.58 49.22 -21.93
N VAL A 23 -12.72 49.92 -22.02
CA VAL A 23 -14.05 49.29 -22.14
C VAL A 23 -14.18 48.52 -23.46
N LEU A 24 -13.63 49.05 -24.55
CA LEU A 24 -13.62 48.37 -25.84
C LEU A 24 -12.76 47.09 -25.84
N VAL A 25 -11.61 47.10 -25.16
CA VAL A 25 -10.75 45.90 -25.03
C VAL A 25 -11.44 44.81 -24.21
N VAL A 26 -12.12 45.18 -23.12
CA VAL A 26 -12.89 44.23 -22.29
C VAL A 26 -14.08 43.66 -23.07
N LEU A 27 -14.81 44.50 -23.81
CA LEU A 27 -15.92 44.04 -24.66
C LEU A 27 -15.43 43.12 -25.80
N ALA A 28 -14.29 43.44 -26.41
CA ALA A 28 -13.71 42.62 -27.48
C ALA A 28 -13.22 41.25 -26.95
N SER A 29 -12.65 41.20 -25.75
CA SER A 29 -12.20 39.95 -25.12
C SER A 29 -13.38 39.08 -24.67
N VAL A 30 -14.46 39.68 -24.16
CA VAL A 30 -15.70 38.94 -23.87
C VAL A 30 -16.35 38.42 -25.16
N LEU A 31 -16.44 39.24 -26.21
CA LEU A 31 -16.96 38.80 -27.52
C LEU A 31 -16.10 37.71 -28.16
N PHE A 32 -14.78 37.74 -27.98
CA PHE A 32 -13.87 36.69 -28.45
C PHE A 32 -14.09 35.37 -27.70
N VAL A 33 -14.27 35.40 -26.38
CA VAL A 33 -14.61 34.20 -25.59
C VAL A 33 -15.97 33.64 -26.01
N VAL A 34 -16.98 34.49 -26.21
CA VAL A 34 -18.30 34.07 -26.71
C VAL A 34 -18.22 33.51 -28.13
N PHE A 35 -17.39 34.09 -29.00
CA PHE A 35 -17.15 33.59 -30.35
C PHE A 35 -16.44 32.22 -30.32
N MET A 36 -15.45 32.03 -29.44
CA MET A 36 -14.76 30.73 -29.25
C MET A 36 -15.70 29.66 -28.69
N LEU A 37 -16.65 30.05 -27.82
CA LEU A 37 -17.69 29.16 -27.31
C LEU A 37 -18.77 28.84 -28.35
N LYS A 38 -19.11 29.80 -29.22
CA LYS A 38 -20.14 29.66 -30.27
C LYS A 38 -19.63 28.94 -31.52
N ASN A 39 -18.32 29.02 -31.81
CA ASN A 39 -17.64 28.31 -32.90
C ASN A 39 -16.97 27.00 -32.47
N ARG A 40 -17.13 26.57 -31.21
CA ARG A 40 -17.10 25.14 -30.94
C ARG A 40 -18.35 24.55 -31.58
N ALA A 41 -18.19 24.14 -32.84
CA ALA A 41 -19.07 23.17 -33.45
C ALA A 41 -19.16 21.99 -32.48
N VAL A 42 -20.31 21.91 -31.82
CA VAL A 42 -20.74 20.72 -31.10
C VAL A 42 -20.84 19.64 -32.17
N ALA A 43 -19.79 18.83 -32.28
CA ALA A 43 -19.98 17.47 -32.71
C ALA A 43 -20.92 16.87 -31.65
N GLY A 44 -22.19 16.66 -32.02
CA GLY A 44 -23.11 15.85 -31.25
C GLY A 44 -22.54 14.44 -31.05
N PRO A 45 -23.26 13.54 -30.37
CA PRO A 45 -22.79 12.18 -30.11
C PRO A 45 -22.81 11.38 -31.41
N SER A 46 -21.87 11.64 -32.31
CA SER A 46 -21.42 10.66 -33.28
C SER A 46 -20.82 9.55 -32.44
N SER A 47 -21.44 8.37 -32.50
CA SER A 47 -20.75 7.10 -32.34
C SER A 47 -19.29 7.29 -32.73
N PHE A 48 -18.39 7.26 -31.74
CA PHE A 48 -16.98 7.19 -32.04
C PHE A 48 -16.86 6.05 -33.05
N PRO A 49 -16.34 6.28 -34.26
CA PRO A 49 -15.88 5.17 -35.04
C PRO A 49 -14.79 4.60 -34.15
N PHE A 50 -15.09 3.45 -33.55
CA PHE A 50 -14.05 2.57 -33.05
C PHE A 50 -12.99 2.59 -34.15
N PRO A 51 -11.74 3.02 -33.90
CA PRO A 51 -10.69 2.49 -34.75
C PRO A 51 -10.92 0.99 -34.64
N ASN A 52 -11.25 0.36 -35.77
CA ASN A 52 -11.48 -1.09 -35.85
C ASN A 52 -10.50 -1.68 -34.86
N LEU A 53 -11.01 -2.23 -33.76
CA LEU A 53 -10.16 -2.73 -32.70
C LEU A 53 -9.40 -3.82 -33.40
N GLU A 54 -8.18 -3.50 -33.84
CA GLU A 54 -7.39 -4.40 -34.64
C GLU A 54 -7.40 -5.69 -33.85
N ASN A 55 -7.90 -6.72 -34.52
CA ASN A 55 -7.99 -8.08 -34.02
C ASN A 55 -6.85 -8.31 -33.02
N PRO A 56 -7.07 -8.77 -31.78
CA PRO A 56 -5.98 -8.94 -30.79
C PRO A 56 -4.79 -9.76 -31.30
N ALA A 57 -4.95 -10.47 -32.42
CA ALA A 57 -3.88 -11.05 -33.23
C ALA A 57 -2.88 -10.05 -33.85
N ALA A 58 -3.20 -8.76 -33.97
CA ALA A 58 -2.41 -7.74 -34.67
C ALA A 58 -1.19 -7.26 -33.86
N ILE A 59 -1.23 -7.34 -32.53
CA ILE A 59 -0.06 -7.08 -31.68
C ILE A 59 0.99 -8.21 -31.82
N LEU A 60 0.64 -9.32 -32.48
CA LEU A 60 1.54 -10.40 -32.90
C LEU A 60 1.76 -10.45 -34.42
N ALA A 61 1.21 -9.52 -35.20
CA ALA A 61 1.25 -9.55 -36.66
C ALA A 61 2.42 -8.74 -37.24
N ASP A 62 3.61 -8.85 -36.64
CA ASP A 62 4.82 -8.71 -37.44
C ASP A 62 5.01 -10.05 -38.18
N PRO A 63 4.80 -10.13 -39.50
CA PRO A 63 4.99 -11.37 -40.25
C PRO A 63 6.43 -11.91 -40.19
N SER A 64 7.40 -11.14 -39.69
CA SER A 64 8.77 -11.57 -39.41
C SER A 64 8.97 -12.14 -37.99
N PHE A 65 8.05 -11.88 -37.05
CA PHE A 65 8.14 -12.36 -35.68
C PHE A 65 7.79 -13.84 -35.58
N LYS A 66 8.81 -14.70 -35.68
CA LYS A 66 8.69 -16.12 -35.33
C LYS A 66 8.85 -16.29 -33.83
N LEU A 67 7.74 -16.45 -33.12
CA LEU A 67 7.75 -16.81 -31.70
C LEU A 67 8.49 -18.15 -31.52
N LYS A 68 9.68 -18.09 -30.92
CA LYS A 68 10.52 -19.27 -30.69
C LYS A 68 10.41 -19.67 -29.22
N LEU A 69 9.42 -20.52 -28.93
CA LEU A 69 9.24 -21.05 -27.58
C LEU A 69 10.30 -22.11 -27.25
N PRO A 70 10.68 -22.25 -25.97
CA PRO A 70 11.53 -23.34 -25.52
C PRO A 70 10.87 -24.69 -25.79
N LYS A 71 11.68 -25.74 -26.00
CA LYS A 71 11.14 -27.09 -26.17
C LYS A 71 10.56 -27.56 -24.83
N GLN A 72 9.29 -27.93 -24.81
CA GLN A 72 8.63 -28.41 -23.60
C GLN A 72 9.27 -29.71 -23.09
N THR A 73 9.33 -29.83 -21.76
CA THR A 73 9.66 -31.09 -21.08
C THR A 73 8.45 -32.04 -21.09
N LEU A 74 8.67 -33.34 -20.84
CA LEU A 74 7.57 -34.32 -20.74
C LEU A 74 6.53 -33.92 -19.68
N LEU A 75 6.99 -33.38 -18.56
CA LEU A 75 6.11 -32.89 -17.50
C LEU A 75 5.31 -31.67 -17.96
N SER A 76 5.95 -30.70 -18.62
CA SER A 76 5.28 -29.53 -19.21
C SER A 76 4.15 -29.93 -20.17
N VAL A 77 4.41 -30.87 -21.09
CA VAL A 77 3.39 -31.39 -22.03
C VAL A 77 2.22 -32.07 -21.30
N SER A 78 2.51 -32.88 -20.27
CA SER A 78 1.49 -33.53 -19.45
C SER A 78 0.61 -32.52 -18.72
N LEU A 79 1.19 -31.45 -18.18
CA LEU A 79 0.46 -30.38 -17.50
C LEU A 79 -0.43 -29.60 -18.47
N ASP A 80 0.04 -29.31 -19.69
CA ASP A 80 -0.77 -28.71 -20.75
C ASP A 80 -1.98 -29.57 -21.14
N GLN A 81 -1.83 -30.89 -21.12
CA GLN A 81 -2.96 -31.81 -21.33
C GLN A 81 -3.95 -31.73 -20.16
N ARG A 82 -3.47 -31.64 -18.91
CA ARG A 82 -4.33 -31.49 -17.73
C ARG A 82 -5.10 -30.17 -17.72
N ASN A 83 -4.51 -29.08 -18.23
CA ASN A 83 -5.18 -27.78 -18.34
C ASN A 83 -6.47 -27.85 -19.19
N ARG A 84 -6.59 -28.84 -20.08
CA ARG A 84 -7.78 -29.06 -20.93
C ARG A 84 -8.88 -29.86 -20.26
N LEU A 85 -8.66 -30.44 -19.08
CA LEU A 85 -9.67 -31.20 -18.35
C LEU A 85 -10.76 -30.28 -17.80
N PRO A 86 -12.04 -30.70 -17.79
CA PRO A 86 -13.13 -29.87 -17.26
C PRO A 86 -12.96 -29.60 -15.75
N PRO A 87 -13.68 -28.62 -15.19
CA PRO A 87 -13.72 -28.39 -13.76
C PRO A 87 -14.16 -29.66 -13.00
N ARG A 88 -13.65 -29.81 -11.78
CA ARG A 88 -14.07 -30.85 -10.84
C ARG A 88 -15.26 -30.36 -10.02
N ASN A 89 -15.94 -31.30 -9.36
CA ASN A 89 -17.13 -31.07 -8.53
C ASN A 89 -18.33 -30.53 -9.32
N THR A 90 -18.39 -30.76 -10.64
CA THR A 90 -19.53 -30.36 -11.49
C THR A 90 -20.80 -31.12 -11.15
N ASP A 91 -20.67 -32.32 -10.60
CA ASP A 91 -21.75 -33.14 -10.06
C ASP A 91 -22.32 -32.57 -8.74
N LEU A 92 -21.44 -32.03 -7.88
CA LEU A 92 -21.82 -31.42 -6.60
C LEU A 92 -22.40 -30.02 -6.78
N PHE A 93 -21.97 -29.30 -7.81
CA PHE A 93 -22.38 -27.92 -8.11
C PHE A 93 -22.78 -27.80 -9.59
N PRO A 94 -23.92 -28.38 -10.02
CA PRO A 94 -24.26 -28.52 -11.44
C PRO A 94 -24.61 -27.21 -12.15
N THR A 95 -25.04 -26.20 -11.41
CA THR A 95 -25.45 -24.91 -11.96
C THR A 95 -24.66 -23.79 -11.33
N LEU A 96 -23.82 -23.14 -12.13
CA LEU A 96 -23.19 -21.86 -11.77
C LEU A 96 -24.04 -20.72 -12.35
N ALA A 97 -24.14 -19.62 -11.61
CA ALA A 97 -24.77 -18.41 -12.12
C ALA A 97 -23.88 -17.76 -13.18
N LYS A 98 -24.50 -17.31 -14.29
CA LYS A 98 -23.76 -16.87 -15.50
C LYS A 98 -23.05 -15.52 -15.33
N ASP A 99 -23.59 -14.68 -14.47
CA ASP A 99 -23.19 -13.31 -14.13
C ASP A 99 -22.43 -13.24 -12.79
N HIS A 100 -22.26 -14.37 -12.11
CA HIS A 100 -21.53 -14.42 -10.86
C HIS A 100 -20.01 -14.33 -11.09
N THR A 101 -19.35 -13.54 -10.25
CA THR A 101 -17.91 -13.34 -10.28
C THR A 101 -17.17 -14.65 -10.12
N LYS A 102 -16.23 -14.93 -11.02
CA LYS A 102 -15.31 -16.09 -10.95
C LYS A 102 -14.10 -15.74 -10.10
N ILE A 103 -13.50 -16.74 -9.46
CA ILE A 103 -12.35 -16.54 -8.58
C ILE A 103 -11.13 -17.23 -9.16
N VAL A 104 -10.02 -16.52 -9.25
CA VAL A 104 -8.70 -17.06 -9.60
C VAL A 104 -7.81 -16.98 -8.38
N LEU A 105 -7.33 -18.14 -7.93
CA LEU A 105 -6.34 -18.29 -6.87
C LEU A 105 -4.97 -18.57 -7.50
N TYR A 106 -4.08 -17.58 -7.41
CA TYR A 106 -2.70 -17.63 -7.85
C TYR A 106 -1.83 -18.29 -6.79
N VAL A 107 -1.17 -19.40 -7.12
CA VAL A 107 -0.38 -20.20 -6.17
C VAL A 107 1.02 -20.49 -6.70
N HIS A 108 2.01 -20.42 -5.81
CA HIS A 108 3.40 -20.71 -6.13
C HIS A 108 3.80 -22.05 -5.52
N ASN A 109 4.34 -22.03 -4.29
CA ASN A 109 4.74 -23.25 -3.57
C ASN A 109 4.78 -23.03 -2.05
N ARG A 110 3.68 -22.50 -1.49
CA ARG A 110 3.54 -22.30 -0.04
C ARG A 110 2.37 -23.10 0.50
N PRO A 111 2.54 -24.41 0.79
CA PRO A 111 1.44 -25.30 1.13
C PRO A 111 0.69 -24.92 2.41
N GLN A 112 1.39 -24.38 3.41
CA GLN A 112 0.75 -23.93 4.66
C GLN A 112 -0.21 -22.75 4.42
N TYR A 113 0.23 -21.78 3.61
CA TYR A 113 -0.58 -20.65 3.18
C TYR A 113 -1.77 -21.08 2.33
N LEU A 114 -1.52 -21.97 1.35
CA LEU A 114 -2.59 -22.54 0.53
C LEU A 114 -3.65 -23.25 1.38
N ARG A 115 -3.26 -24.00 2.41
CA ARG A 115 -4.23 -24.61 3.34
C ARG A 115 -5.05 -23.56 4.08
N ALA A 116 -4.44 -22.46 4.49
CA ALA A 116 -5.14 -21.38 5.20
C ALA A 116 -6.15 -20.67 4.30
N VAL A 117 -5.78 -20.28 3.07
CA VAL A 117 -6.72 -19.63 2.12
C VAL A 117 -7.83 -20.59 1.68
N VAL A 118 -7.54 -21.87 1.45
CA VAL A 118 -8.57 -22.87 1.13
C VAL A 118 -9.52 -23.06 2.30
N ARG A 119 -9.02 -23.04 3.54
CA ARG A 119 -9.85 -23.10 4.74
C ARG A 119 -10.71 -21.84 4.91
N SER A 120 -10.19 -20.65 4.60
CA SER A 120 -10.99 -19.42 4.65
C SER A 120 -12.07 -19.41 3.57
N LEU A 121 -11.73 -19.79 2.34
CA LEU A 121 -12.67 -19.90 1.22
C LEU A 121 -13.83 -20.86 1.51
N ALA A 122 -13.57 -21.96 2.22
CA ALA A 122 -14.61 -22.90 2.64
C ALA A 122 -15.69 -22.26 3.55
N GLY A 123 -15.35 -21.18 4.26
CA GLY A 123 -16.26 -20.42 5.10
C GLY A 123 -16.92 -19.22 4.42
N VAL A 124 -16.64 -18.97 3.14
CA VAL A 124 -17.19 -17.83 2.40
C VAL A 124 -18.63 -18.11 1.97
N GLU A 125 -19.54 -17.19 2.29
CA GLU A 125 -20.93 -17.28 1.91
C GLU A 125 -21.11 -17.17 0.39
N GLY A 126 -21.78 -18.16 -0.21
CA GLY A 126 -21.99 -18.21 -1.66
C GLY A 126 -20.84 -18.79 -2.48
N ILE A 127 -19.77 -19.28 -1.86
CA ILE A 127 -18.60 -19.84 -2.58
C ILE A 127 -18.96 -20.99 -3.54
N GLY A 128 -20.01 -21.76 -3.23
CA GLY A 128 -20.50 -22.85 -4.07
C GLY A 128 -21.16 -22.40 -5.39
N GLU A 129 -21.44 -21.10 -5.55
CA GLU A 129 -22.12 -20.53 -6.72
C GLU A 129 -21.14 -20.10 -7.83
N THR A 130 -19.83 -20.22 -7.59
CA THR A 130 -18.79 -19.76 -8.50
C THR A 130 -17.82 -20.87 -8.91
N LEU A 131 -17.06 -20.58 -9.97
CA LEU A 131 -15.92 -21.37 -10.39
C LEU A 131 -14.65 -20.83 -9.71
N LEU A 132 -13.98 -21.69 -8.94
CA LEU A 132 -12.63 -21.44 -8.43
C LEU A 132 -11.60 -22.00 -9.40
N ILE A 133 -10.77 -21.12 -9.98
CA ILE A 133 -9.65 -21.48 -10.84
C ILE A 133 -8.39 -21.37 -10.00
N VAL A 134 -7.67 -22.48 -9.81
CA VAL A 134 -6.38 -22.47 -9.11
C VAL A 134 -5.27 -22.56 -10.13
N SER A 135 -4.42 -21.53 -10.18
CA SER A 135 -3.35 -21.36 -11.15
C SER A 135 -2.00 -21.59 -10.49
N HIS A 136 -1.29 -22.64 -10.92
CA HIS A 136 -0.02 -23.09 -10.33
C HIS A 136 1.20 -22.62 -11.14
N ASP A 137 2.23 -22.12 -10.45
CA ASP A 137 3.55 -21.83 -11.03
C ASP A 137 4.36 -23.13 -11.23
N GLY A 138 3.96 -23.96 -12.18
CA GLY A 138 4.54 -25.30 -12.37
C GLY A 138 3.82 -26.34 -11.51
N TYR A 139 4.49 -27.44 -11.15
CA TYR A 139 3.85 -28.57 -10.50
C TYR A 139 4.51 -28.94 -9.17
N PHE A 140 3.74 -28.85 -8.10
CA PHE A 140 4.13 -29.23 -6.75
C PHE A 140 3.13 -30.25 -6.20
N PRO A 141 3.54 -31.50 -5.89
CA PRO A 141 2.62 -32.56 -5.49
C PRO A 141 1.80 -32.23 -4.24
N GLU A 142 2.39 -31.55 -3.25
CA GLU A 142 1.65 -31.16 -2.04
C GLU A 142 0.57 -30.12 -2.36
N MET A 143 0.88 -29.13 -3.20
CA MET A 143 -0.06 -28.10 -3.63
C MET A 143 -1.24 -28.72 -4.41
N ASP A 144 -0.96 -29.60 -5.38
CA ASP A 144 -2.01 -30.35 -6.12
C ASP A 144 -2.86 -31.18 -5.15
N GLY A 145 -2.24 -31.83 -4.16
CA GLY A 145 -2.95 -32.59 -3.12
C GLY A 145 -3.95 -31.75 -2.33
N ILE A 146 -3.58 -30.54 -1.91
CA ILE A 146 -4.45 -29.61 -1.18
C ILE A 146 -5.65 -29.20 -2.03
N VAL A 147 -5.39 -28.73 -3.26
CA VAL A 147 -6.45 -28.29 -4.18
C VAL A 147 -7.34 -29.46 -4.57
N ARG A 148 -6.78 -30.66 -4.72
CA ARG A 148 -7.54 -31.89 -4.97
C ARG A 148 -8.53 -32.20 -3.85
N GLY A 149 -8.28 -31.75 -2.62
CA GLY A 149 -9.17 -31.90 -1.47
C GLY A 149 -10.39 -30.99 -1.45
N ILE A 150 -10.47 -29.95 -2.30
CA ILE A 150 -11.58 -28.98 -2.28
C ILE A 150 -12.89 -29.63 -2.71
N ARG A 151 -13.94 -29.45 -1.90
CA ARG A 151 -15.30 -30.02 -2.12
C ARG A 151 -16.44 -29.00 -1.95
N PHE A 152 -16.14 -27.73 -1.69
CA PHE A 152 -17.14 -26.70 -1.39
C PHE A 152 -17.55 -25.83 -2.58
N CYS A 153 -16.93 -26.02 -3.75
CA CYS A 153 -17.30 -25.34 -5.01
C CYS A 153 -16.78 -26.12 -6.24
N GLN A 154 -17.13 -25.67 -7.46
CA GLN A 154 -16.46 -26.15 -8.66
C GLN A 154 -15.01 -25.66 -8.70
N VAL A 155 -14.09 -26.54 -9.10
CA VAL A 155 -12.65 -26.23 -9.12
C VAL A 155 -12.01 -26.62 -10.44
N LYS A 156 -11.38 -25.65 -11.10
CA LYS A 156 -10.49 -25.85 -12.25
C LYS A 156 -9.05 -25.67 -11.79
N GLN A 157 -8.16 -26.59 -12.15
CA GLN A 157 -6.71 -26.41 -11.96
C GLN A 157 -6.06 -26.11 -13.30
N ILE A 158 -5.16 -25.11 -13.31
CA ILE A 158 -4.28 -24.84 -14.45
C ILE A 158 -2.83 -24.73 -13.97
N PHE A 159 -1.90 -25.16 -14.80
CA PHE A 159 -0.48 -25.24 -14.50
C PHE A 159 0.30 -24.50 -15.58
N ALA A 160 1.18 -23.56 -15.19
CA ALA A 160 1.99 -22.78 -16.12
C ALA A 160 3.00 -23.70 -16.84
N PRO A 161 2.84 -23.95 -18.15
CA PRO A 161 3.63 -24.96 -18.86
C PRO A 161 5.07 -24.54 -19.11
N TYR A 162 5.34 -23.22 -19.08
CA TYR A 162 6.68 -22.63 -19.21
C TYR A 162 7.17 -22.05 -17.88
N SER A 163 6.66 -22.53 -16.74
CA SER A 163 7.21 -22.16 -15.45
C SER A 163 8.69 -22.55 -15.37
N PRO A 164 9.59 -21.67 -14.90
CA PRO A 164 11.00 -22.00 -14.68
C PRO A 164 11.24 -23.26 -13.84
N HIS A 165 10.32 -23.62 -12.94
CA HIS A 165 10.42 -24.83 -12.12
C HIS A 165 10.30 -26.14 -12.91
N LEU A 166 9.79 -26.09 -14.14
CA LEU A 166 9.65 -27.25 -15.01
C LEU A 166 10.87 -27.50 -15.93
N PHE A 167 11.87 -26.62 -15.87
CA PHE A 167 13.04 -26.62 -16.76
C PHE A 167 14.34 -26.58 -15.92
N PRO A 168 14.83 -27.72 -15.43
CA PRO A 168 15.94 -27.75 -14.49
C PRO A 168 17.30 -27.35 -15.10
N ASP A 169 17.44 -27.48 -16.42
CA ASP A 169 18.71 -27.42 -17.16
C ASP A 169 18.64 -26.58 -18.44
N SER A 170 17.53 -25.85 -18.64
CA SER A 170 17.29 -25.06 -19.85
C SER A 170 16.41 -23.84 -19.56
N PHE A 171 16.50 -22.84 -20.45
CA PHE A 171 15.60 -21.70 -20.42
C PHE A 171 14.14 -22.17 -20.59
N PRO A 172 13.17 -21.65 -19.82
CA PRO A 172 13.22 -20.47 -18.96
C PRO A 172 13.79 -20.69 -17.55
N GLY A 173 14.03 -21.93 -17.14
CA GLY A 173 14.70 -22.27 -15.88
C GLY A 173 16.21 -22.03 -15.92
N VAL A 174 16.99 -22.76 -15.11
CA VAL A 174 18.44 -22.56 -14.99
C VAL A 174 19.15 -23.20 -16.18
N SER A 175 20.00 -22.45 -16.89
CA SER A 175 20.82 -22.98 -17.99
C SER A 175 22.31 -22.96 -17.62
N LEU A 176 23.07 -23.99 -18.04
CA LEU A 176 24.49 -24.14 -17.72
C LEU A 176 25.36 -22.92 -18.12
N GLY A 177 24.95 -22.20 -19.16
CA GLY A 177 25.66 -21.03 -19.66
C GLY A 177 25.13 -19.69 -19.16
N ASP A 178 24.20 -19.65 -18.20
CA ASP A 178 23.67 -18.38 -17.69
C ASP A 178 24.73 -17.61 -16.90
N CYS A 179 24.75 -16.29 -17.04
CA CYS A 179 25.51 -15.44 -16.13
C CYS A 179 24.82 -15.36 -14.77
N HIS A 180 25.60 -15.24 -13.69
CA HIS A 180 25.10 -15.16 -12.32
C HIS A 180 25.45 -13.81 -11.68
N ASP A 181 24.55 -13.30 -10.83
CA ASP A 181 24.74 -12.05 -10.09
C ASP A 181 25.30 -10.93 -10.97
N LYS A 182 26.50 -10.43 -10.68
CA LYS A 182 27.17 -9.35 -11.41
C LYS A 182 28.29 -9.83 -12.32
N ASP A 183 28.23 -11.09 -12.77
CA ASP A 183 29.20 -11.63 -13.71
C ASP A 183 29.32 -10.76 -14.97
N ASP A 184 30.54 -10.55 -15.44
CA ASP A 184 30.78 -9.95 -16.75
C ASP A 184 30.70 -11.05 -17.82
N PRO A 185 29.74 -10.99 -18.77
CA PRO A 185 29.57 -11.99 -19.82
C PRO A 185 30.84 -12.26 -20.63
N ALA A 186 31.63 -11.23 -20.92
CA ALA A 186 32.84 -11.37 -21.71
C ALA A 186 33.95 -12.11 -20.94
N ALA A 187 34.14 -11.75 -19.67
CA ALA A 187 35.16 -12.36 -18.82
C ALA A 187 34.81 -13.80 -18.43
N LYS A 188 33.54 -14.05 -18.09
CA LYS A 188 33.05 -15.35 -17.61
C LYS A 188 32.61 -16.29 -18.72
N LYS A 189 32.53 -15.80 -19.97
CA LYS A 189 32.02 -16.55 -21.14
C LYS A 189 30.64 -17.15 -20.88
N CYS A 190 29.79 -16.38 -20.22
CA CYS A 190 28.41 -16.73 -19.92
C CYS A 190 27.45 -15.89 -20.79
N ASN A 191 26.19 -16.31 -20.86
CA ASN A 191 25.13 -15.68 -21.62
C ASN A 191 24.13 -15.04 -20.66
N GLY A 192 23.89 -13.74 -20.81
CA GLY A 192 22.98 -13.02 -19.94
C GLY A 192 23.00 -11.52 -20.22
N THR A 193 21.85 -10.88 -20.06
CA THR A 193 21.74 -9.42 -20.02
C THR A 193 21.45 -9.04 -18.58
N ALA A 194 22.27 -8.14 -18.05
CA ALA A 194 22.09 -7.62 -16.71
C ALA A 194 20.93 -6.61 -16.66
N ASP A 195 20.21 -6.61 -15.55
CA ASP A 195 19.19 -5.62 -15.20
C ASP A 195 19.82 -4.22 -14.98
N GLN A 196 18.98 -3.22 -14.73
CA GLN A 196 19.37 -1.84 -14.43
C GLN A 196 20.24 -1.68 -13.16
N TYR A 197 20.34 -2.72 -12.34
CA TYR A 197 21.16 -2.80 -11.13
C TYR A 197 22.45 -3.62 -11.35
N GLY A 198 22.64 -4.18 -12.55
CA GLY A 198 23.78 -4.98 -12.94
C GLY A 198 23.67 -6.46 -12.57
N ASN A 199 22.50 -6.95 -12.15
CA ASN A 199 22.29 -8.35 -11.81
C ASN A 199 21.73 -9.13 -13.01
N HIS A 200 22.17 -10.38 -13.18
CA HIS A 200 21.61 -11.31 -14.15
C HIS A 200 20.37 -12.03 -13.60
N ARG A 201 19.60 -12.62 -14.52
CA ARG A 201 18.31 -13.25 -14.21
C ARG A 201 18.44 -14.35 -13.14
N SER A 202 17.49 -14.37 -12.22
CA SER A 202 17.25 -15.51 -11.33
C SER A 202 15.94 -16.19 -11.73
N PRO A 203 15.96 -17.42 -12.29
CA PRO A 203 14.77 -18.10 -12.81
C PRO A 203 13.62 -18.20 -11.80
N ARG A 204 13.93 -18.38 -10.50
CA ARG A 204 12.92 -18.44 -9.43
C ARG A 204 12.22 -17.10 -9.22
N ILE A 205 12.95 -15.98 -9.28
CA ILE A 205 12.40 -14.65 -9.05
C ILE A 205 11.53 -14.22 -10.23
N VAL A 206 12.02 -14.41 -11.47
CA VAL A 206 11.30 -14.02 -12.68
C VAL A 206 10.06 -14.87 -12.95
N SER A 207 9.97 -16.05 -12.32
CA SER A 207 8.81 -16.96 -12.44
C SER A 207 7.49 -16.27 -12.09
N LEU A 208 7.47 -15.38 -11.09
CA LEU A 208 6.26 -14.74 -10.59
C LEU A 208 5.58 -13.86 -11.65
N LYS A 209 6.35 -12.97 -12.30
CA LYS A 209 5.80 -12.12 -13.37
C LYS A 209 5.43 -12.91 -14.62
N HIS A 210 6.20 -13.94 -14.96
CA HIS A 210 5.84 -14.85 -16.05
C HIS A 210 4.53 -15.59 -15.78
N HIS A 211 4.38 -16.15 -14.57
CA HIS A 211 3.20 -16.89 -14.16
C HIS A 211 1.98 -15.98 -14.10
N TRP A 212 2.09 -14.77 -13.52
CA TRP A 212 1.00 -13.80 -13.51
C TRP A 212 0.53 -13.49 -14.94
N TRP A 213 1.44 -13.10 -15.84
CA TRP A 213 1.05 -12.74 -17.21
C TRP A 213 0.43 -13.91 -17.97
N TRP A 214 1.04 -15.10 -17.88
CA TRP A 214 0.49 -16.32 -18.48
C TRP A 214 -0.90 -16.67 -17.92
N MET A 215 -1.08 -16.57 -16.60
CA MET A 215 -2.35 -16.86 -15.94
C MET A 215 -3.42 -15.92 -16.46
N MET A 216 -3.15 -14.62 -16.55
CA MET A 216 -4.12 -13.64 -17.03
C MET A 216 -4.56 -13.93 -18.46
N ASN A 217 -3.62 -14.20 -19.36
CA ASN A 217 -3.90 -14.60 -20.75
C ASN A 217 -4.73 -15.89 -20.82
N THR A 218 -4.35 -16.88 -20.01
CA THR A 218 -5.01 -18.19 -20.00
C THR A 218 -6.43 -18.10 -19.46
N VAL A 219 -6.62 -17.41 -18.34
CA VAL A 219 -7.93 -17.23 -17.73
C VAL A 219 -8.83 -16.37 -18.61
N TRP A 220 -8.37 -15.26 -19.17
CA TRP A 220 -9.26 -14.41 -19.94
C TRP A 220 -9.56 -14.96 -21.34
N ASP A 221 -8.55 -15.45 -22.04
CA ASP A 221 -8.63 -15.73 -23.48
C ASP A 221 -8.41 -17.22 -23.80
N GLY A 222 -7.59 -17.92 -23.01
CA GLY A 222 -7.19 -19.31 -23.27
C GLY A 222 -8.25 -20.35 -22.91
N MET A 223 -8.94 -20.19 -21.78
CA MET A 223 -9.82 -21.20 -21.18
C MET A 223 -11.24 -21.19 -21.74
N GLU A 224 -11.83 -22.37 -21.95
CA GLU A 224 -13.21 -22.49 -22.45
C GLU A 224 -14.25 -21.97 -21.45
N GLU A 225 -13.99 -22.19 -20.15
CA GLU A 225 -14.90 -21.83 -19.07
C GLU A 225 -15.07 -20.32 -18.92
N THR A 226 -14.14 -19.52 -19.46
CA THR A 226 -14.06 -18.07 -19.26
C THR A 226 -13.95 -17.26 -20.54
N ARG A 227 -13.64 -17.84 -21.71
CA ARG A 227 -13.45 -17.09 -22.98
C ARG A 227 -14.68 -16.25 -23.38
N GLY A 228 -15.89 -16.70 -23.07
CA GLY A 228 -17.14 -15.97 -23.32
C GLY A 228 -17.69 -15.19 -22.12
N PHE A 229 -16.91 -15.08 -21.03
CA PHE A 229 -17.36 -14.44 -19.79
C PHE A 229 -16.92 -12.98 -19.76
N ASP A 230 -17.87 -12.06 -19.77
CA ASP A 230 -17.59 -10.62 -19.85
C ASP A 230 -17.68 -9.90 -18.50
N ASP A 231 -18.18 -10.57 -17.46
CA ASP A 231 -18.27 -10.03 -16.11
C ASP A 231 -16.91 -10.09 -15.39
N HIS A 232 -16.90 -9.75 -14.11
CA HIS A 232 -15.70 -9.58 -13.31
C HIS A 232 -15.10 -10.93 -12.89
N ILE A 233 -13.78 -11.00 -12.93
CA ILE A 233 -13.00 -12.08 -12.33
C ILE A 233 -12.20 -11.51 -11.16
N LEU A 234 -12.32 -12.14 -9.99
CA LEU A 234 -11.57 -11.82 -8.78
C LEU A 234 -10.23 -12.55 -8.78
N PHE A 235 -9.14 -11.83 -8.52
CA PHE A 235 -7.79 -12.39 -8.40
C PHE A 235 -7.33 -12.32 -6.94
N ILE A 236 -6.94 -13.46 -6.39
CA ILE A 236 -6.42 -13.61 -5.02
C ILE A 236 -5.15 -14.49 -5.01
N GLU A 237 -4.35 -14.37 -3.96
CA GLU A 237 -3.08 -15.09 -3.79
C GLU A 237 -3.16 -16.12 -2.66
N GLU A 238 -2.19 -17.03 -2.61
CA GLU A 238 -2.15 -18.14 -1.63
C GLU A 238 -2.00 -17.70 -0.17
N ASP A 239 -1.50 -16.49 0.08
CA ASP A 239 -1.32 -15.85 1.39
C ASP A 239 -2.35 -14.75 1.70
N HIS A 240 -3.48 -14.79 1.00
CA HIS A 240 -4.68 -14.07 1.38
C HIS A 240 -5.56 -14.90 2.32
N TYR A 241 -6.19 -14.24 3.26
CA TYR A 241 -7.31 -14.77 4.01
C TYR A 241 -8.58 -14.05 3.57
N ILE A 242 -9.61 -14.82 3.19
CA ILE A 242 -10.84 -14.28 2.63
C ILE A 242 -11.94 -14.33 3.69
N TYR A 243 -12.56 -13.19 3.99
CA TYR A 243 -13.58 -13.11 5.03
C TYR A 243 -14.90 -13.75 4.59
N PRO A 244 -15.71 -14.28 5.52
CA PRO A 244 -16.94 -14.99 5.18
C PRO A 244 -17.91 -14.18 4.29
N ASN A 245 -17.99 -12.86 4.49
CA ASN A 245 -18.86 -11.98 3.71
C ASN A 245 -18.27 -11.50 2.37
N ALA A 246 -17.01 -11.84 2.06
CA ALA A 246 -16.25 -11.19 1.00
C ALA A 246 -16.88 -11.34 -0.38
N TYR A 247 -17.38 -12.52 -0.70
CA TYR A 247 -17.96 -12.80 -2.02
C TYR A 247 -19.24 -11.99 -2.26
N ARG A 248 -20.13 -11.94 -1.27
CA ARG A 248 -21.37 -11.14 -1.35
C ARG A 248 -21.09 -9.65 -1.40
N ASN A 249 -20.17 -9.16 -0.57
CA ASN A 249 -19.73 -7.77 -0.60
C ASN A 249 -19.19 -7.40 -1.99
N LEU A 250 -18.39 -8.27 -2.60
CA LEU A 250 -17.84 -8.05 -3.93
C LEU A 250 -18.93 -7.97 -5.00
N GLN A 251 -19.90 -8.89 -4.98
CA GLN A 251 -21.02 -8.87 -5.93
C GLN A 251 -21.81 -7.55 -5.84
N LEU A 252 -22.06 -7.05 -4.62
CA LEU A 252 -22.70 -5.75 -4.44
C LEU A 252 -21.84 -4.59 -4.96
N LEU A 253 -20.54 -4.60 -4.65
CA LEU A 253 -19.61 -3.58 -5.14
C LEU A 253 -19.63 -3.53 -6.68
N ILE A 254 -19.59 -4.69 -7.34
CA ILE A 254 -19.67 -4.80 -8.80
C ILE A 254 -21.00 -4.24 -9.31
N GLY A 255 -22.12 -4.59 -8.67
CA GLY A 255 -23.45 -4.11 -9.07
C GLY A 255 -23.61 -2.59 -8.94
N VAL A 256 -23.05 -1.97 -7.90
CA VAL A 256 -23.18 -0.51 -7.69
C VAL A 256 -22.11 0.30 -8.43
N LYS A 257 -20.95 -0.30 -8.77
CA LYS A 257 -19.83 0.39 -9.42
C LYS A 257 -20.24 1.24 -10.63
N PRO A 258 -21.06 0.76 -11.60
CA PRO A 258 -21.42 1.58 -12.77
C PRO A 258 -22.17 2.86 -12.44
N THR A 259 -22.92 2.87 -11.33
CA THR A 259 -23.73 4.02 -10.91
C THR A 259 -23.00 4.92 -9.92
N LYS A 260 -22.18 4.33 -9.03
CA LYS A 260 -21.51 5.03 -7.94
C LYS A 260 -20.10 5.50 -8.28
N CYS A 261 -19.38 4.73 -9.10
CA CYS A 261 -18.03 5.06 -9.56
C CYS A 261 -17.84 4.58 -11.02
N PRO A 262 -18.49 5.22 -12.00
CA PRO A 262 -18.33 4.88 -13.42
C PRO A 262 -16.88 4.96 -13.91
N GLU A 263 -16.07 5.81 -13.29
CA GLU A 263 -14.64 6.01 -13.54
C GLU A 263 -13.74 4.93 -12.90
N CYS A 264 -14.24 4.16 -11.93
CA CYS A 264 -13.46 3.07 -11.33
C CYS A 264 -13.27 1.93 -12.34
N TYR A 265 -12.04 1.45 -12.45
CA TYR A 265 -11.65 0.36 -13.35
C TYR A 265 -11.91 -1.02 -12.74
N ALA A 266 -11.88 -1.13 -11.42
CA ALA A 266 -12.01 -2.40 -10.71
C ALA A 266 -12.87 -2.24 -9.45
N THR A 267 -13.12 -3.37 -8.80
CA THR A 267 -13.56 -3.45 -7.41
C THR A 267 -12.51 -4.18 -6.59
N ASN A 268 -12.36 -3.85 -5.30
CA ASN A 268 -11.35 -4.47 -4.44
C ASN A 268 -11.93 -4.99 -3.12
N LEU A 269 -11.34 -6.07 -2.60
CA LEU A 269 -11.69 -6.61 -1.28
C LEU A 269 -10.99 -5.90 -0.14
N ALA A 270 -9.82 -5.31 -0.37
CA ALA A 270 -8.97 -4.76 0.68
C ALA A 270 -8.36 -3.41 0.26
N PRO A 271 -7.89 -2.59 1.21
CA PRO A 271 -7.22 -1.34 0.89
C PRO A 271 -5.87 -1.56 0.20
N SER A 272 -5.47 -0.64 -0.69
CA SER A 272 -4.14 -0.67 -1.33
C SER A 272 -2.98 -0.34 -0.38
N ASP A 273 -3.27 0.34 0.73
CA ASP A 273 -2.29 0.80 1.74
C ASP A 273 -2.93 0.72 3.15
N VAL A 274 -2.25 0.04 4.08
CA VAL A 274 -2.91 -0.68 5.18
C VAL A 274 -2.72 0.05 6.52
N LYS A 275 -3.42 1.18 6.72
CA LYS A 275 -3.69 1.76 8.06
C LYS A 275 -5.04 2.47 8.16
N PHE A 276 -6.15 1.80 7.81
CA PHE A 276 -7.52 2.29 8.07
C PHE A 276 -8.03 3.40 7.14
N LYS A 277 -7.87 3.31 5.82
CA LYS A 277 -8.59 4.23 4.92
C LYS A 277 -10.09 3.93 4.96
N GLY A 278 -10.82 4.64 5.82
CA GLY A 278 -12.28 4.68 5.89
C GLY A 278 -12.97 3.48 6.55
N GLU A 279 -12.24 2.62 7.26
CA GLU A 279 -12.82 1.47 8.00
C GLU A 279 -13.81 1.88 9.12
N ALA A 280 -13.80 3.16 9.50
CA ALA A 280 -14.70 3.79 10.47
C ALA A 280 -15.83 4.62 9.84
N THR A 281 -16.00 4.58 8.51
CA THR A 281 -17.02 5.38 7.79
C THR A 281 -18.02 4.50 7.08
N ASP A 282 -19.30 4.87 7.10
CA ASP A 282 -20.36 4.19 6.33
C ASP A 282 -20.41 4.72 4.89
N MET A 283 -19.31 4.59 4.16
CA MET A 283 -19.15 5.08 2.78
C MET A 283 -18.40 4.06 1.92
N LEU A 284 -18.69 4.05 0.62
CA LEU A 284 -17.87 3.37 -0.37
C LEU A 284 -16.59 4.17 -0.60
N ILE A 285 -15.51 3.52 -1.03
CA ILE A 285 -14.22 4.18 -1.18
C ILE A 285 -13.68 3.96 -2.59
N ALA A 286 -13.38 5.06 -3.28
CA ALA A 286 -12.65 5.04 -4.53
C ALA A 286 -11.19 5.36 -4.25
N GLU A 287 -10.30 4.40 -4.50
CA GLU A 287 -8.87 4.56 -4.24
C GLU A 287 -8.03 3.89 -5.31
N LYS A 288 -6.72 4.12 -5.28
CA LYS A 288 -5.77 3.54 -6.22
C LYS A 288 -5.86 2.01 -6.19
N ILE A 289 -5.80 1.38 -7.35
CA ILE A 289 -5.93 -0.07 -7.47
C ILE A 289 -4.86 -0.82 -6.67
N GLY A 290 -5.27 -1.58 -5.66
CA GLY A 290 -4.37 -2.39 -4.83
C GLY A 290 -3.92 -3.67 -5.52
N ASN A 291 -3.01 -4.39 -4.87
CA ASN A 291 -2.58 -5.74 -5.26
C ASN A 291 -3.41 -6.85 -4.57
N MET A 292 -4.17 -6.52 -3.53
CA MET A 292 -4.95 -7.51 -2.76
C MET A 292 -6.42 -7.61 -3.21
N GLY A 293 -6.79 -8.72 -3.85
CA GLY A 293 -8.21 -9.09 -4.02
C GLY A 293 -8.98 -8.21 -5.00
N TYR A 294 -8.36 -7.87 -6.14
CA TYR A 294 -8.95 -7.02 -7.16
C TYR A 294 -9.77 -7.84 -8.15
N ALA A 295 -10.89 -7.26 -8.58
CA ALA A 295 -11.75 -7.82 -9.60
C ALA A 295 -12.07 -6.80 -10.69
N PHE A 296 -11.95 -7.23 -11.94
CA PHE A 296 -12.26 -6.40 -13.10
C PHE A 296 -12.81 -7.25 -14.25
N ASN A 297 -13.43 -6.58 -15.21
CA ASN A 297 -14.11 -7.22 -16.34
C ASN A 297 -13.22 -7.31 -17.59
N ARG A 298 -13.73 -7.98 -18.63
CA ARG A 298 -12.99 -8.20 -19.89
C ARG A 298 -12.56 -6.92 -20.58
N THR A 299 -13.34 -5.85 -20.50
CA THR A 299 -13.01 -4.56 -21.11
C THR A 299 -11.73 -3.99 -20.52
N ILE A 300 -11.54 -4.11 -19.22
CA ILE A 300 -10.34 -3.68 -18.51
C ILE A 300 -9.16 -4.59 -18.85
N TRP A 301 -9.39 -5.91 -18.90
CA TRP A 301 -8.37 -6.87 -19.38
C TRP A 301 -7.85 -6.48 -20.77
N ARG A 302 -8.72 -6.16 -21.73
CA ARG A 302 -8.29 -5.77 -23.09
C ARG A 302 -7.40 -4.52 -23.08
N LYS A 303 -7.66 -3.55 -22.20
CA LYS A 303 -6.80 -2.37 -22.03
C LYS A 303 -5.42 -2.75 -21.48
N ILE A 304 -5.37 -3.64 -20.49
CA ILE A 304 -4.12 -4.16 -19.91
C ILE A 304 -3.35 -4.97 -20.97
N HIS A 305 -4.03 -5.89 -21.65
CA HIS A 305 -3.46 -6.77 -22.66
C HIS A 305 -2.90 -5.99 -23.87
N ALA A 306 -3.50 -4.85 -24.24
CA ALA A 306 -2.95 -3.95 -25.26
C ALA A 306 -1.58 -3.37 -24.88
N LYS A 307 -1.16 -3.48 -23.61
CA LYS A 307 0.14 -3.06 -23.07
C LYS A 307 1.08 -4.23 -22.81
N ALA A 308 0.86 -5.36 -23.49
CA ALA A 308 1.68 -6.55 -23.37
C ALA A 308 3.18 -6.28 -23.58
N LYS A 309 3.52 -5.49 -24.59
CA LYS A 309 4.91 -5.18 -24.92
C LYS A 309 5.57 -4.41 -23.79
N GLU A 310 4.95 -3.33 -23.34
CA GLU A 310 5.43 -2.50 -22.24
C GLU A 310 5.55 -3.31 -20.95
N PHE A 311 4.57 -4.16 -20.63
CA PHE A 311 4.63 -5.03 -19.46
C PHE A 311 5.81 -6.01 -19.54
N CYS A 312 5.98 -6.68 -20.68
CA CYS A 312 6.99 -7.74 -20.83
C CYS A 312 8.42 -7.20 -20.95
N SER A 313 8.63 -6.00 -21.51
CA SER A 313 9.96 -5.42 -21.70
C SER A 313 10.43 -4.53 -20.54
N PHE A 314 9.53 -4.15 -19.64
CA PHE A 314 9.88 -3.32 -18.49
C PHE A 314 10.74 -4.11 -17.51
N ASP A 315 11.90 -3.55 -17.17
CA ASP A 315 12.99 -4.15 -16.39
C ASP A 315 12.67 -4.16 -14.87
N GLU A 316 11.62 -4.90 -14.55
CA GLU A 316 11.10 -5.13 -13.21
C GLU A 316 10.49 -6.52 -13.18
N TYR A 317 10.88 -7.33 -12.19
CA TYR A 317 10.35 -8.69 -12.04
C TYR A 317 9.04 -8.74 -11.25
N ASN A 318 8.67 -7.65 -10.55
CA ASN A 318 7.40 -7.54 -9.85
C ASN A 318 6.29 -7.15 -10.84
N TRP A 319 5.24 -7.97 -10.93
CA TRP A 319 4.13 -7.74 -11.87
C TRP A 319 3.33 -6.48 -11.50
N ASP A 320 3.10 -6.23 -10.21
CA ASP A 320 2.33 -5.12 -9.67
C ASP A 320 3.05 -3.78 -9.82
N ILE A 321 4.35 -3.72 -9.52
CA ILE A 321 5.19 -2.55 -9.79
C ILE A 321 5.22 -2.26 -11.28
N THR A 322 5.32 -3.29 -12.13
CA THR A 322 5.23 -3.13 -13.58
C THR A 322 3.89 -2.49 -13.97
N MET A 323 2.78 -2.99 -13.43
CA MET A 323 1.45 -2.43 -13.70
C MET A 323 1.37 -0.94 -13.32
N TRP A 324 1.87 -0.57 -12.15
CA TRP A 324 1.88 0.81 -11.66
C TRP A 324 2.81 1.74 -12.42
N ALA A 325 3.96 1.24 -12.85
CA ALA A 325 4.98 2.06 -13.50
C ALA A 325 4.70 2.29 -14.99
N THR A 326 4.14 1.30 -15.70
CA THR A 326 3.99 1.38 -17.16
C THR A 326 2.56 1.18 -17.65
N VAL A 327 1.80 0.22 -17.10
CA VAL A 327 0.48 -0.14 -17.65
C VAL A 327 -0.59 0.88 -17.26
N TYR A 328 -0.84 1.10 -15.97
CA TYR A 328 -1.88 2.02 -15.50
C TYR A 328 -1.68 3.48 -15.92
N PRO A 329 -0.46 4.04 -15.88
CA PRO A 329 -0.23 5.41 -16.37
C PRO A 329 -0.60 5.59 -17.84
N SER A 330 -0.51 4.53 -18.66
CA SER A 330 -0.85 4.58 -20.08
C SER A 330 -2.35 4.75 -20.36
N PHE A 331 -3.21 4.63 -19.34
CA PHE A 331 -4.66 4.78 -19.49
C PHE A 331 -5.10 6.26 -19.51
N GLY A 332 -4.19 7.21 -19.25
CA GLY A 332 -4.45 8.66 -19.34
C GLY A 332 -5.14 9.28 -18.13
N ALA A 333 -5.55 8.46 -17.15
CA ALA A 333 -6.10 8.91 -15.86
C ALA A 333 -5.63 7.97 -14.74
N PRO A 334 -5.60 8.44 -13.47
CA PRO A 334 -5.32 7.54 -12.35
C PRO A 334 -6.32 6.37 -12.33
N VAL A 335 -5.79 5.16 -12.15
CA VAL A 335 -6.60 3.93 -12.15
C VAL A 335 -7.11 3.66 -10.74
N TYR A 336 -8.41 3.89 -10.58
CA TYR A 336 -9.11 3.70 -9.31
C TYR A 336 -9.89 2.38 -9.26
N THR A 337 -10.10 1.89 -8.04
CA THR A 337 -10.94 0.75 -7.69
C THR A 337 -11.97 1.19 -6.66
N LEU A 338 -13.16 0.58 -6.73
CA LEU A 338 -14.21 0.76 -5.72
C LEU A 338 -14.11 -0.34 -4.66
N ARG A 339 -14.18 0.02 -3.40
CA ARG A 339 -14.26 -0.97 -2.31
C ARG A 339 -15.20 -0.55 -1.19
N GLY A 340 -15.45 -1.51 -0.31
CA GLY A 340 -16.11 -1.25 0.96
C GLY A 340 -15.23 -0.47 1.93
N PRO A 341 -15.83 0.14 2.97
CA PRO A 341 -15.09 0.83 3.99
C PRO A 341 -14.18 -0.10 4.78
N ARG A 342 -14.68 -1.31 5.09
CA ARG A 342 -13.95 -2.36 5.82
C ARG A 342 -13.34 -3.39 4.87
N THR A 343 -12.21 -3.94 5.30
CA THR A 343 -11.57 -5.01 4.54
C THR A 343 -12.39 -6.30 4.53
N SER A 344 -12.46 -6.95 3.37
CA SER A 344 -13.07 -8.27 3.15
C SER A 344 -12.01 -9.34 2.83
N ALA A 345 -10.74 -8.96 2.81
CA ALA A 345 -9.60 -9.86 2.71
C ALA A 345 -8.41 -9.33 3.50
N ALA A 346 -7.50 -10.19 3.91
CA ALA A 346 -6.27 -9.78 4.59
C ALA A 346 -5.06 -10.52 4.00
N HIS A 347 -3.94 -9.82 3.85
CA HIS A 347 -2.66 -10.45 3.53
C HIS A 347 -1.93 -10.80 4.82
N PHE A 348 -1.55 -12.06 4.97
CA PHE A 348 -0.89 -12.55 6.19
C PHE A 348 0.50 -13.15 5.96
N GLY A 349 0.96 -13.19 4.70
CA GLY A 349 2.34 -13.49 4.36
C GLY A 349 3.31 -12.55 5.06
N LYS A 350 4.13 -13.07 5.96
CA LYS A 350 5.23 -12.28 6.57
C LYS A 350 6.49 -12.35 5.72
N CYS A 351 6.63 -13.39 4.89
CA CYS A 351 7.81 -13.70 4.11
C CYS A 351 7.47 -13.92 2.63
N GLY A 352 7.97 -13.04 1.76
CA GLY A 352 7.82 -13.16 0.31
C GLY A 352 8.97 -13.92 -0.35
N LEU A 353 8.80 -14.34 -1.61
CA LEU A 353 9.83 -15.08 -2.38
C LEU A 353 11.16 -14.32 -2.54
N HIS A 354 11.12 -12.98 -2.41
CA HIS A 354 12.27 -12.08 -2.53
C HIS A 354 13.05 -11.92 -1.22
N GLN A 355 12.53 -12.43 -0.10
CA GLN A 355 13.13 -12.31 1.22
C GLN A 355 13.93 -13.58 1.56
N GLY A 356 15.24 -13.52 1.27
CA GLY A 356 16.23 -14.42 1.86
C GLY A 356 16.30 -15.82 1.24
N GLN A 357 16.93 -15.94 0.06
CA GLN A 357 17.44 -17.23 -0.39
C GLN A 357 18.91 -17.11 -0.79
N GLY A 358 19.78 -17.47 0.15
CA GLY A 358 21.23 -17.62 -0.06
C GLY A 358 22.14 -17.33 1.15
N LYS A 359 21.63 -16.69 2.22
CA LYS A 359 22.37 -16.38 3.47
C LYS A 359 21.47 -16.53 4.70
N SER A 360 22.07 -16.65 5.89
CA SER A 360 21.51 -16.99 7.23
C SER A 360 20.39 -16.10 7.79
N GLY A 361 19.67 -15.37 6.94
CA GLY A 361 18.51 -14.55 7.28
C GLY A 361 17.30 -14.87 6.40
N ALA A 362 17.04 -16.16 6.14
CA ALA A 362 15.79 -16.56 5.50
C ALA A 362 14.62 -16.21 6.42
N CYS A 363 13.63 -15.48 5.90
CA CYS A 363 12.41 -15.16 6.62
C CYS A 363 11.64 -16.48 6.85
N ILE A 364 11.62 -16.97 8.09
CA ILE A 364 10.91 -18.21 8.46
C ILE A 364 9.50 -17.81 8.90
N ASP A 365 8.53 -18.01 8.03
CA ASP A 365 7.11 -17.95 8.37
C ASP A 365 6.47 -19.32 8.12
N ASN A 366 5.94 -19.91 9.18
CA ASN A 366 5.26 -21.21 9.17
C ASN A 366 3.83 -21.13 8.60
N GLY A 367 3.43 -19.98 8.03
CA GLY A 367 2.11 -19.78 7.44
C GLY A 367 0.97 -19.94 8.45
N GLU A 368 1.27 -19.86 9.75
CA GLU A 368 0.29 -19.92 10.82
C GLU A 368 -0.34 -18.54 11.00
N ALA A 369 -1.62 -18.43 10.65
CA ALA A 369 -2.39 -17.21 10.85
C ALA A 369 -3.67 -17.49 11.65
N SER A 370 -3.81 -16.78 12.77
CA SER A 370 -5.02 -16.72 13.56
C SER A 370 -5.73 -15.40 13.28
N PHE A 371 -6.89 -15.45 12.62
CA PHE A 371 -7.72 -14.27 12.37
C PHE A 371 -8.81 -14.20 13.43
N GLN A 372 -8.91 -13.05 14.09
CA GLN A 372 -10.07 -12.72 14.91
C GLN A 372 -11.14 -12.17 13.98
N LEU A 373 -12.29 -12.84 13.93
CA LEU A 373 -13.41 -12.44 13.08
C LEU A 373 -14.45 -11.69 13.91
N ASP A 374 -14.72 -10.45 13.53
CA ASP A 374 -15.83 -9.70 14.08
C ASP A 374 -17.16 -10.19 13.49
N GLN A 375 -18.28 -9.89 14.16
CA GLN A 375 -19.60 -10.25 13.64
C GLN A 375 -19.89 -9.61 12.28
N ILE A 376 -19.35 -8.40 12.06
CA ILE A 376 -19.52 -7.67 10.81
C ILE A 376 -18.77 -8.29 9.62
N ASP A 377 -17.74 -9.08 9.86
CA ASP A 377 -16.97 -9.78 8.82
C ASP A 377 -17.67 -11.07 8.38
N LYS A 378 -18.71 -11.47 9.13
CA LYS A 378 -19.53 -12.66 8.86
C LYS A 378 -20.81 -12.36 8.11
N ILE A 379 -21.20 -11.09 8.04
CA ILE A 379 -22.43 -10.66 7.38
C ILE A 379 -22.11 -9.65 6.29
N LEU A 380 -23.01 -9.56 5.31
CA LEU A 380 -22.99 -8.51 4.30
C LEU A 380 -22.93 -7.13 4.96
N ASN A 381 -21.94 -6.31 4.58
CA ASN A 381 -21.69 -5.02 5.21
C ASN A 381 -21.58 -3.85 4.21
N ILE A 382 -21.95 -4.08 2.94
CA ILE A 382 -22.05 -3.05 1.90
C ILE A 382 -23.50 -2.65 1.72
N LYS A 383 -23.79 -1.34 1.74
CA LYS A 383 -25.13 -0.83 1.43
C LYS A 383 -25.14 -0.07 0.09
N PRO A 384 -26.08 -0.37 -0.82
CA PRO A 384 -26.12 0.26 -2.15
C PRO A 384 -26.37 1.78 -2.15
N ASP A 385 -27.02 2.30 -1.12
CA ASP A 385 -27.35 3.72 -0.97
C ASP A 385 -26.15 4.57 -0.55
N TRP A 386 -25.08 3.96 -0.02
CA TRP A 386 -23.86 4.66 0.39
C TRP A 386 -23.26 5.54 -0.70
N GLN A 387 -22.73 6.69 -0.29
CA GLN A 387 -21.98 7.59 -1.16
C GLN A 387 -20.53 7.11 -1.31
N VAL A 388 -19.85 7.60 -2.34
CA VAL A 388 -18.44 7.29 -2.58
C VAL A 388 -17.59 8.41 -1.99
N LEU A 389 -16.78 8.06 -1.00
CA LEU A 389 -15.66 8.86 -0.54
C LEU A 389 -14.52 8.67 -1.54
N ALA A 390 -14.20 9.74 -2.26
CA ALA A 390 -13.04 9.79 -3.13
C ALA A 390 -12.20 11.01 -2.75
N ASP A 391 -10.87 10.85 -2.72
CA ASP A 391 -9.94 11.98 -2.60
C ASP A 391 -10.05 12.98 -3.79
N PHE A 392 -10.87 12.68 -4.81
CA PHE A 392 -10.99 13.46 -6.05
C PHE A 392 -12.41 14.00 -6.37
N LEU A 393 -13.49 13.51 -5.75
CA LEU A 393 -14.85 13.84 -6.19
C LEU A 393 -15.38 15.22 -5.77
N SER A 394 -14.55 16.08 -5.16
CA SER A 394 -14.91 17.47 -4.83
C SER A 394 -14.74 18.47 -5.99
N SER A 395 -14.64 18.03 -7.24
CA SER A 395 -14.44 18.97 -8.37
C SER A 395 -15.37 18.78 -9.58
N THR A 396 -16.49 18.06 -9.44
CA THR A 396 -17.49 18.02 -10.53
C THR A 396 -18.90 18.25 -10.01
N LEU A 397 -19.34 19.51 -10.12
CA LEU A 397 -20.75 19.87 -10.02
C LEU A 397 -21.50 19.12 -11.14
N HIS A 398 -22.30 18.12 -10.79
CA HIS A 398 -23.25 17.52 -11.72
C HIS A 398 -24.39 18.52 -11.98
N LEU A 399 -24.29 19.27 -13.07
CA LEU A 399 -25.45 19.87 -13.72
C LEU A 399 -26.01 18.84 -14.71
N ALA A 400 -27.13 18.22 -14.34
CA ALA A 400 -27.93 17.43 -15.26
C ALA A 400 -28.54 18.35 -16.33
N PRO A 401 -28.56 17.95 -17.62
CA PRO A 401 -29.20 18.75 -18.65
C PRO A 401 -30.71 18.51 -18.61
N LEU A 402 -31.49 19.52 -18.20
CA LEU A 402 -32.91 19.56 -18.52
C LEU A 402 -33.07 20.14 -19.92
N ALA A 403 -33.80 19.39 -20.74
CA ALA A 403 -34.15 19.74 -22.11
C ALA A 403 -35.12 20.93 -22.16
N GLU A 404 -34.96 21.70 -23.25
CA GLU A 404 -35.85 22.70 -23.81
C GLU A 404 -36.02 24.04 -23.06
N GLY A 405 -35.88 25.11 -23.83
CA GLY A 405 -35.66 26.46 -23.34
C GLY A 405 -36.93 27.13 -22.81
N SER A 406 -36.82 27.69 -21.61
CA SER A 406 -37.41 28.95 -21.16
C SER A 406 -36.99 29.18 -19.71
N ILE A 407 -36.23 30.24 -19.42
CA ILE A 407 -35.97 30.64 -18.04
C ILE A 407 -37.20 31.44 -17.56
N THR A 408 -38.11 30.76 -16.88
CA THR A 408 -39.11 31.41 -16.03
C THR A 408 -38.70 31.13 -14.58
N LEU A 409 -38.32 32.16 -13.83
CA LEU A 409 -37.91 32.04 -12.44
C LEU A 409 -39.17 31.82 -11.57
N GLN A 410 -39.63 30.57 -11.45
CA GLN A 410 -40.72 30.23 -10.55
C GLN A 410 -40.14 29.96 -9.15
N ILE A 411 -40.15 30.98 -8.30
CA ILE A 411 -39.82 30.84 -6.88
C ILE A 411 -40.96 30.05 -6.23
N ILE A 412 -40.70 28.81 -5.84
CA ILE A 412 -41.57 28.03 -4.96
C ILE A 412 -41.13 28.33 -3.53
N PRO A 413 -41.89 29.09 -2.71
CA PRO A 413 -41.55 29.27 -1.32
C PRO A 413 -41.79 27.96 -0.55
N ARG A 414 -40.80 27.58 0.27
CA ARG A 414 -40.90 26.49 1.23
C ARG A 414 -41.91 26.91 2.31
N MET A 415 -43.04 26.20 2.41
CA MET A 415 -43.98 26.35 3.53
C MET A 415 -43.47 25.54 4.72
N GLU A 416 -43.26 26.18 5.87
CA GLU A 416 -43.07 25.49 7.15
C GLU A 416 -44.33 25.71 8.02
N PHE A 417 -44.84 24.63 8.61
CA PHE A 417 -45.94 24.67 9.56
C PHE A 417 -45.40 25.02 10.94
N ILE A 418 -45.92 26.09 11.55
CA ILE A 418 -45.85 26.32 13.00
C ILE A 418 -47.29 26.49 13.49
N GLY A 419 -47.89 25.39 13.98
CA GLY A 419 -49.26 25.39 14.50
C GLY A 419 -50.36 25.57 13.43
N THR A 420 -51.52 26.12 13.82
CA THR A 420 -52.76 26.14 13.01
C THR A 420 -53.03 27.42 12.19
N ALA A 421 -52.04 28.24 11.86
CA ALA A 421 -52.25 29.39 10.94
C ALA A 421 -50.99 29.74 10.11
N MET A 422 -51.21 30.24 8.88
CA MET A 422 -50.19 30.46 7.83
C MET A 422 -49.97 31.96 7.56
N GLN A 423 -48.72 32.47 7.62
CA GLN A 423 -48.34 33.86 7.26
C GLN A 423 -46.95 33.96 6.59
N ILE A 424 -46.75 35.00 5.77
CA ILE A 424 -45.55 35.31 4.94
C ILE A 424 -44.83 36.57 5.50
N VAL A 425 -43.50 36.57 5.61
CA VAL A 425 -42.68 37.73 6.04
C VAL A 425 -41.55 38.05 5.02
N PRO A 426 -41.34 39.32 4.60
CA PRO A 426 -40.19 39.74 3.77
C PRO A 426 -39.05 40.39 4.60
N LEU A 427 -37.79 40.27 4.14
CA LEU A 427 -36.57 40.81 4.79
C LEU A 427 -35.87 41.86 3.88
N GLU A 428 -35.37 42.94 4.52
CA GLU A 428 -34.92 44.20 3.91
C GLU A 428 -33.52 44.20 3.27
N PHE A 429 -33.36 45.12 2.31
CA PHE A 429 -32.14 45.53 1.60
C PHE A 429 -31.30 46.55 2.41
N SER A 430 -30.02 46.26 2.69
CA SER A 430 -28.94 47.27 2.83
C SER A 430 -27.61 46.57 3.13
N LEU A 431 -26.70 46.40 2.16
CA LEU A 431 -25.25 46.16 2.40
C LEU A 431 -24.35 46.22 1.13
N PHE A 432 -24.81 46.81 0.02
CA PHE A 432 -24.05 46.75 -1.26
C PHE A 432 -23.16 47.98 -1.56
N PHE A 433 -23.14 49.02 -0.71
CA PHE A 433 -22.42 50.27 -1.00
C PHE A 433 -21.10 50.47 -0.22
N ALA A 434 -20.81 49.66 0.81
CA ALA A 434 -19.60 49.84 1.63
C ALA A 434 -18.34 49.15 1.06
N ALA A 435 -18.48 48.10 0.25
CA ALA A 435 -17.35 47.30 -0.24
C ALA A 435 -16.60 47.92 -1.44
N ILE A 436 -17.17 48.93 -2.09
CA ILE A 436 -16.58 49.54 -3.30
C ILE A 436 -15.64 50.71 -2.98
N ILE A 437 -15.78 51.34 -1.79
CA ILE A 437 -14.93 52.46 -1.38
C ILE A 437 -13.57 51.98 -0.84
N ASP A 438 -13.50 50.82 -0.16
CA ASP A 438 -12.25 50.30 0.42
C ASP A 438 -11.25 49.73 -0.61
N LEU A 439 -11.73 49.39 -1.82
CA LEU A 439 -10.89 48.85 -2.89
C LEU A 439 -10.13 49.95 -3.66
N VAL A 440 -10.60 51.20 -3.59
CA VAL A 440 -10.02 52.33 -4.34
C VAL A 440 -8.88 53.00 -3.56
N ASP A 441 -8.91 52.97 -2.23
CA ASP A 441 -7.86 53.56 -1.37
C ASP A 441 -6.59 52.70 -1.27
N LYS A 442 -6.67 51.38 -1.51
CA LYS A 442 -5.53 50.45 -1.42
C LYS A 442 -4.65 50.39 -2.67
N LEU A 443 -5.01 51.10 -3.74
CA LEU A 443 -4.25 51.13 -5.01
C LEU A 443 -3.37 52.38 -5.22
N PHE A 444 -3.36 53.33 -4.27
CA PHE A 444 -2.56 54.55 -4.34
C PHE A 444 -1.78 54.79 -3.03
N LEU A 445 -0.64 54.11 -2.82
CA LEU A 445 0.49 54.59 -1.99
C LEU A 445 1.64 53.57 -2.03
N ASN A 446 2.67 53.86 -2.84
CA ASN A 446 3.95 53.16 -2.84
C ASN A 446 5.08 54.17 -3.12
N VAL A 447 5.54 54.90 -2.09
CA VAL A 447 6.83 55.64 -2.10
C VAL A 447 7.40 55.70 -0.66
N ALA A 448 8.70 55.38 -0.55
CA ALA A 448 9.66 55.67 0.53
C ALA A 448 9.95 54.62 1.65
N MET A 449 11.09 53.93 1.43
CA MET A 449 12.21 53.54 2.33
C MET A 449 12.05 53.33 3.85
N GLY A 450 12.61 52.21 4.35
CA GLY A 450 13.26 52.12 5.68
C GLY A 450 13.01 50.83 6.50
N ARG A 451 14.05 50.00 6.69
CA ARG A 451 14.17 48.98 7.76
C ARG A 451 14.49 49.66 9.13
N PRO A 452 14.60 48.95 10.28
CA PRO A 452 13.87 47.79 10.85
C PRO A 452 13.43 48.03 12.33
N THR A 453 12.85 46.99 12.97
CA THR A 453 12.92 46.60 14.42
C THR A 453 11.66 46.65 15.31
N ARG A 454 11.51 45.50 16.01
CA ARG A 454 11.09 45.22 17.41
C ARG A 454 9.67 45.53 17.94
N ASP A 455 9.11 44.45 18.51
CA ASP A 455 8.38 44.34 19.78
C ASP A 455 7.20 45.29 20.05
N ARG A 456 5.97 44.76 19.98
CA ARG A 456 5.12 44.40 21.15
C ARG A 456 3.64 44.19 20.75
N GLN A 457 3.15 43.00 21.08
CA GLN A 457 1.96 42.72 21.90
C GLN A 457 0.57 43.31 21.55
N TYR A 458 -0.36 42.35 21.40
CA TYR A 458 -1.81 42.34 21.64
C TYR A 458 -2.74 43.08 20.66
N LEU A 459 -3.59 42.32 19.97
CA LEU A 459 -5.03 42.28 20.26
C LEU A 459 -5.68 41.08 19.54
N PHE A 460 -6.26 40.18 20.31
CA PHE A 460 -7.20 39.16 19.81
C PHE A 460 -8.55 39.84 19.59
N THR A 461 -9.03 39.89 18.35
CA THR A 461 -10.46 40.02 18.03
C THR A 461 -10.80 38.96 17.01
N SER A 462 -11.54 37.96 17.49
CA SER A 462 -12.08 36.84 16.74
C SER A 462 -13.17 37.32 15.77
N THR A 463 -12.92 37.18 14.48
CA THR A 463 -13.96 37.02 13.46
C THR A 463 -13.52 35.89 12.54
N MET A 464 -14.05 34.69 12.78
CA MET A 464 -13.85 33.53 11.91
C MET A 464 -14.60 33.78 10.60
N ALA A 465 -13.82 34.04 9.54
CA ALA A 465 -14.26 33.97 8.16
C ALA A 465 -13.51 32.80 7.52
N ASP A 466 -14.27 31.86 6.97
CA ASP A 466 -13.90 30.85 5.96
C ASP A 466 -12.53 30.17 6.12
N GLU A 467 -12.43 29.16 7.00
CA GLU A 467 -11.32 28.20 6.95
C GLU A 467 -11.60 27.14 5.87
N GLU A 468 -10.88 27.26 4.75
CA GLU A 468 -10.68 26.17 3.80
C GLU A 468 -10.10 24.96 4.55
N LEU A 469 -10.72 23.78 4.41
CA LEU A 469 -10.22 22.54 5.02
C LEU A 469 -8.85 22.18 4.43
N VAL A 470 -7.78 22.56 5.13
CA VAL A 470 -6.40 22.23 4.77
C VAL A 470 -6.13 20.78 5.15
N ASP A 471 -5.83 19.93 4.17
CA ASP A 471 -5.35 18.56 4.41
C ASP A 471 -4.07 18.60 5.28
N PRO A 472 -4.13 18.13 6.54
CA PRO A 472 -2.97 18.13 7.43
C PRO A 472 -1.82 17.26 6.91
N LYS A 473 -2.12 16.28 6.03
CA LYS A 473 -1.13 15.36 5.47
C LYS A 473 -0.04 16.13 4.73
N LYS A 474 -0.40 17.13 3.93
CA LYS A 474 0.56 17.87 3.11
C LYS A 474 1.59 18.61 3.96
N TYR A 475 1.14 19.24 5.05
CA TYR A 475 2.01 19.91 6.02
C TYR A 475 2.92 18.92 6.76
N LEU A 476 2.35 17.80 7.20
CA LEU A 476 3.11 16.75 7.89
C LEU A 476 4.15 16.11 6.96
N GLU A 477 3.80 15.83 5.71
CA GLU A 477 4.74 15.34 4.69
C GLU A 477 5.90 16.32 4.52
N ASP A 478 5.64 17.61 4.35
CA ASP A 478 6.70 18.63 4.19
C ASP A 478 7.63 18.70 5.41
N SER A 479 7.11 18.48 6.62
CA SER A 479 7.93 18.38 7.84
C SER A 479 8.73 17.07 7.96
N CYS A 480 8.27 16.00 7.30
CA CYS A 480 8.85 14.66 7.34
C CYS A 480 9.87 14.40 6.22
N LYS A 481 9.70 15.01 5.04
CA LYS A 481 10.67 14.95 3.93
C LYS A 481 12.14 15.18 4.35
N PRO A 482 12.49 16.21 5.15
CA PRO A 482 13.88 16.41 5.58
C PRO A 482 14.41 15.32 6.52
N LYS A 483 13.54 14.57 7.22
CA LYS A 483 13.93 13.45 8.10
C LYS A 483 14.27 12.17 7.32
N CYS A 484 13.84 12.08 6.06
CA CYS A 484 14.06 10.94 5.17
C CYS A 484 15.22 11.17 4.19
N ALA A 485 16.30 11.81 4.66
CA ALA A 485 17.43 12.23 3.82
C ALA A 485 18.15 11.05 3.13
N ARG A 486 18.33 9.91 3.82
CA ARG A 486 19.04 8.73 3.27
C ARG A 486 18.33 8.10 2.06
N PRO A 487 17.03 7.74 2.15
CA PRO A 487 16.33 7.23 0.98
C PRO A 487 16.12 8.31 -0.09
N LEU A 488 15.97 9.59 0.28
CA LEU A 488 15.95 10.70 -0.68
C LEU A 488 17.25 10.79 -1.49
N HIS A 489 18.42 10.69 -0.85
CA HIS A 489 19.70 10.71 -1.54
C HIS A 489 19.86 9.50 -2.47
N THR A 490 19.36 8.34 -2.08
CA THR A 490 19.37 7.13 -2.89
C THR A 490 18.48 7.30 -4.13
N TYR A 491 17.29 7.87 -3.97
CA TYR A 491 16.40 8.23 -5.07
C TYR A 491 17.02 9.27 -6.00
N GLN A 492 17.58 10.36 -5.45
CA GLN A 492 18.25 11.40 -6.25
C GLN A 492 19.50 10.90 -6.98
N ALA A 493 20.23 9.94 -6.40
CA ALA A 493 21.36 9.29 -7.07
C ALA A 493 20.87 8.44 -8.25
N CYS A 494 19.78 7.70 -8.08
CA CYS A 494 19.13 6.99 -9.17
C CYS A 494 18.64 7.95 -10.26
N VAL A 495 17.94 9.04 -9.90
CA VAL A 495 17.43 10.03 -10.87
C VAL A 495 18.58 10.63 -11.68
N ARG A 496 19.72 10.91 -11.02
CA ARG A 496 20.94 11.36 -11.70
C ARG A 496 21.50 10.30 -12.66
N ARG A 497 21.47 9.02 -12.29
CA ARG A 497 21.91 7.89 -13.13
C ARG A 497 21.08 7.74 -14.41
N ILE A 498 19.77 8.02 -14.35
CA ILE A 498 18.86 7.80 -15.49
C ILE A 498 18.58 9.07 -16.33
N LYS A 499 19.11 10.23 -15.93
CA LYS A 499 18.80 11.56 -16.51
C LYS A 499 19.08 11.70 -18.02
N GLY A 500 19.87 10.79 -18.61
CA GLY A 500 20.18 10.76 -20.05
C GLY A 500 19.66 9.52 -20.78
N ASP A 501 18.84 8.69 -20.14
CA ASP A 501 18.29 7.49 -20.78
C ASP A 501 17.10 7.84 -21.68
N VAL A 502 17.27 7.63 -22.98
CA VAL A 502 16.21 7.80 -24.00
C VAL A 502 15.45 6.50 -24.27
N SER A 503 15.90 5.37 -23.71
CA SER A 503 15.29 4.06 -23.94
C SER A 503 13.98 3.88 -23.18
N GLY A 504 13.78 4.60 -22.07
CA GLY A 504 12.63 4.41 -21.17
C GLY A 504 12.69 3.13 -20.32
N HIS A 505 13.80 2.39 -20.35
CA HIS A 505 13.93 1.12 -19.63
C HIS A 505 14.51 1.29 -18.22
N LYS A 506 15.27 2.36 -17.95
CA LYS A 506 15.81 2.64 -16.60
C LYS A 506 14.84 3.53 -15.82
N HIS A 507 14.56 3.16 -14.57
CA HIS A 507 13.66 3.93 -13.70
C HIS A 507 14.16 3.96 -12.24
N CYS A 508 13.50 4.76 -11.40
CA CYS A 508 13.86 4.94 -9.98
C CYS A 508 12.70 4.62 -9.04
N THR A 509 11.74 3.84 -9.53
CA THR A 509 10.48 3.55 -8.85
C THR A 509 10.69 2.88 -7.48
N GLY A 510 11.63 1.93 -7.37
CA GLY A 510 11.96 1.31 -6.07
C GLY A 510 12.48 2.34 -5.07
N GLN A 511 13.50 3.12 -5.44
CA GLN A 511 14.06 4.15 -4.56
C GLN A 511 13.05 5.27 -4.24
N TYR A 512 12.10 5.53 -5.16
CA TYR A 512 10.99 6.45 -4.93
C TYR A 512 10.04 5.91 -3.85
N PHE A 513 9.65 4.63 -3.92
CA PHE A 513 8.81 4.00 -2.91
C PHE A 513 9.51 3.91 -1.56
N ASP A 514 10.81 3.60 -1.50
CA ASP A 514 11.58 3.61 -0.25
C ASP A 514 11.59 5.00 0.41
N TYR A 515 11.72 6.06 -0.39
CA TYR A 515 11.67 7.44 0.10
C TYR A 515 10.29 7.80 0.64
N PHE A 516 9.23 7.52 -0.11
CA PHE A 516 7.87 7.84 0.34
C PHE A 516 7.42 6.96 1.51
N SER A 517 7.83 5.70 1.58
CA SER A 517 7.59 4.83 2.74
C SER A 517 8.19 5.41 4.02
N CYS A 518 9.42 5.96 3.96
CA CYS A 518 9.99 6.68 5.10
C CYS A 518 9.15 7.91 5.49
N VAL A 519 8.70 8.69 4.50
CA VAL A 519 7.90 9.90 4.75
C VAL A 519 6.54 9.53 5.37
N ASP A 520 5.86 8.52 4.86
CA ASP A 520 4.56 8.06 5.35
C ASP A 520 4.67 7.51 6.79
N ASN A 521 5.70 6.72 7.09
CA ASN A 521 5.99 6.25 8.47
C ASN A 521 6.25 7.43 9.43
N CYS A 522 6.96 8.46 8.96
CA CYS A 522 7.17 9.67 9.76
C CYS A 522 5.86 10.43 10.03
N VAL A 523 5.02 10.61 9.00
CA VAL A 523 3.72 11.28 9.13
C VAL A 523 2.83 10.56 10.13
N GLU A 524 2.88 9.23 10.15
CA GLU A 524 2.12 8.42 11.10
C GLU A 524 2.58 8.62 12.56
N THR A 525 3.88 8.59 12.81
CA THR A 525 4.42 8.84 14.17
C THR A 525 4.10 10.25 14.65
N ALA A 526 4.06 11.25 13.75
CA ALA A 526 3.67 12.62 14.10
C ALA A 526 2.22 12.73 14.59
N LYS A 527 1.28 11.99 13.99
CA LYS A 527 -0.14 11.95 14.42
C LYS A 527 -0.32 11.45 15.84
N THR A 528 0.55 10.55 16.33
CA THR A 528 0.47 10.04 17.71
C THR A 528 0.97 11.01 18.79
N CYS A 529 1.76 12.04 18.41
CA CYS A 529 2.30 13.01 19.37
C CYS A 529 1.34 14.18 19.66
N ASP A 530 0.47 14.56 18.72
CA ASP A 530 -0.40 15.75 18.89
C ASP A 530 -1.57 15.53 19.85
N LEU A 531 -1.95 14.29 20.17
CA LEU A 531 -3.00 14.02 21.16
C LEU A 531 -2.60 14.28 22.62
N ARG A 532 -1.32 14.58 22.91
CA ARG A 532 -0.86 14.86 24.28
C ARG A 532 -0.83 16.35 24.67
N LEU A 533 -1.17 17.27 23.78
CA LEU A 533 -1.01 18.71 24.01
C LEU A 533 -2.31 19.54 24.11
N VAL A 534 -3.50 18.91 24.15
CA VAL A 534 -4.80 19.64 24.14
C VAL A 534 -5.60 19.54 25.45
N PHE A 535 -4.93 19.32 26.59
CA PHE A 535 -5.56 19.56 27.90
C PHE A 535 -4.62 20.34 28.82
N GLY A 536 -4.70 21.66 28.73
CA GLY A 536 -4.13 22.55 29.73
C GLY A 536 -5.14 23.62 30.11
N LEU A 537 -5.52 23.68 31.39
CA LEU A 537 -5.97 24.90 32.06
C LEU A 537 -5.48 24.90 33.54
N PRO A 538 -5.32 26.08 34.17
CA PRO A 538 -4.11 26.44 34.92
C PRO A 538 -4.38 26.86 36.38
N THR A 539 -3.36 26.81 37.26
CA THR A 539 -3.20 27.78 38.38
C THR A 539 -1.82 27.68 39.06
N ILE A 540 -1.03 28.74 38.89
CA ILE A 540 -0.32 29.55 39.90
C ILE A 540 0.50 28.84 41.01
N ILE A 541 1.83 28.93 40.85
CA ILE A 541 2.86 29.38 41.81
C ILE A 541 2.61 29.08 43.31
N PHE A 542 3.29 28.04 43.82
CA PHE A 542 4.00 28.12 45.10
C PHE A 542 5.30 27.30 44.98
N TRP A 543 6.42 28.00 44.84
CA TRP A 543 7.75 27.42 44.93
C TRP A 543 8.20 27.54 46.38
N GLY A 544 8.47 26.41 47.06
CA GLY A 544 9.12 26.43 48.37
C GLY A 544 8.86 25.21 49.24
N LYS A 545 9.93 24.44 49.49
CA LYS A 545 10.09 23.35 50.47
C LYS A 545 9.49 21.99 50.11
N MET A 546 10.33 21.08 49.63
CA MET A 546 10.79 19.90 50.39
C MET A 546 11.54 18.93 49.45
N GLN A 547 12.85 19.11 49.36
CA GLN A 547 13.76 17.96 49.27
C GLN A 547 13.78 17.29 50.65
N HIS A 548 13.83 15.96 50.66
CA HIS A 548 13.67 15.03 51.78
C HIS A 548 12.23 14.58 52.07
N LEU A 549 11.84 13.48 51.43
CA LEU A 549 11.39 12.26 52.12
C LEU A 549 11.14 11.17 51.07
N ARG A 550 12.23 10.52 50.68
CA ARG A 550 12.21 9.19 50.05
C ARG A 550 12.02 8.18 51.20
N ASN A 551 11.04 7.30 51.02
CA ASN A 551 10.68 6.12 51.83
C ASN A 551 9.62 6.29 52.94
N SER A 552 8.58 5.47 52.77
CA SER A 552 7.92 4.63 53.78
C SER A 552 6.43 4.89 54.06
N ILE A 553 5.68 3.78 53.96
CA ILE A 553 4.40 3.47 54.61
C ILE A 553 3.11 3.65 53.77
N THR A 554 2.73 2.51 53.18
CA THR A 554 1.38 1.94 53.06
C THR A 554 0.37 2.39 54.11
N LYS A 555 -0.90 2.62 53.71
CA LYS A 555 -2.13 2.12 54.36
C LYS A 555 -3.35 2.91 53.90
N HIS A 556 -4.26 2.25 53.19
CA HIS A 556 -5.72 2.17 53.40
C HIS A 556 -6.14 0.94 52.55
N VAL A 557 -6.13 -0.34 52.99
CA VAL A 557 -7.11 -1.03 53.88
C VAL A 557 -8.55 -0.77 53.37
N ARG A 558 -9.39 -1.74 52.93
CA ARG A 558 -9.56 -3.18 53.26
C ARG A 558 -10.60 -3.88 52.35
N LEU A 559 -10.43 -5.22 52.19
CA LEU A 559 -11.41 -6.37 52.21
C LEU A 559 -12.51 -6.49 51.14
N GLY A 560 -12.96 -7.68 50.68
CA GLY A 560 -12.74 -9.12 50.98
C GLY A 560 -13.21 -9.97 49.75
N CYS A 561 -13.09 -11.30 49.63
CA CYS A 561 -13.59 -12.36 50.51
C CYS A 561 -13.04 -13.76 50.13
N SER A 562 -12.76 -14.55 51.18
CA SER A 562 -12.73 -16.02 51.40
C SER A 562 -12.30 -17.05 50.34
N THR A 563 -11.29 -17.82 50.74
CA THR A 563 -11.05 -19.24 50.42
C THR A 563 -11.83 -20.16 51.37
N GLY A 564 -12.17 -21.37 50.90
CA GLY A 564 -12.54 -22.52 51.71
C GLY A 564 -11.69 -23.73 51.31
N LEU A 565 -10.97 -24.28 52.29
CA LEU A 565 -10.11 -25.48 52.19
C LEU A 565 -10.92 -26.74 52.49
N SER A 566 -10.55 -27.86 51.87
CA SER A 566 -10.50 -29.17 52.56
C SER A 566 -9.50 -30.12 51.88
N GLU A 567 -8.59 -30.66 52.69
CA GLU A 567 -7.68 -31.77 52.38
C GLU A 567 -8.37 -33.12 52.56
N PHE A 568 -7.90 -34.19 51.91
CA PHE A 568 -7.54 -35.48 52.53
C PHE A 568 -7.00 -36.48 51.49
N GLY A 569 -5.96 -37.23 51.85
CA GLY A 569 -5.84 -38.66 51.53
C GLY A 569 -4.73 -39.09 50.55
N ALA A 570 -3.66 -39.63 51.10
CA ALA A 570 -2.54 -40.28 50.41
C ALA A 570 -2.84 -41.74 49.96
N ALA A 571 -2.24 -42.18 48.86
CA ALA A 571 -1.69 -43.54 48.65
C ALA A 571 -1.04 -43.64 47.24
N GLY A 572 0.22 -44.09 47.19
CA GLY A 572 1.01 -44.13 45.96
C GLY A 572 0.88 -45.43 45.14
N ARG A 573 1.31 -45.34 43.86
CA ARG A 573 2.26 -46.26 43.20
C ARG A 573 2.77 -45.63 41.90
N GLN A 574 4.09 -45.69 41.75
CA GLN A 574 4.87 -45.25 40.59
C GLN A 574 4.61 -46.11 39.35
N LEU A 575 4.70 -45.49 38.17
CA LEU A 575 5.49 -45.97 37.03
C LEU A 575 5.86 -44.78 36.10
N ASN A 576 7.15 -44.73 35.74
CA ASN A 576 7.90 -43.70 34.99
C ASN A 576 7.38 -43.52 33.53
N SER A 577 7.57 -42.41 32.79
CA SER A 577 8.76 -41.56 32.57
C SER A 577 8.40 -40.17 31.98
N PRO A 578 9.36 -39.22 31.85
CA PRO A 578 9.08 -37.78 31.91
C PRO A 578 9.15 -37.03 30.56
N CYS A 579 8.34 -35.98 30.44
CA CYS A 579 8.59 -34.84 29.56
C CYS A 579 8.61 -33.58 30.45
N GLN A 580 9.80 -33.22 30.95
CA GLN A 580 9.99 -32.06 31.81
C GLN A 580 10.43 -30.86 30.96
N ARG A 581 9.50 -29.92 30.78
CA ARG A 581 9.80 -28.51 30.53
C ARG A 581 10.53 -27.96 31.75
N PHE A 582 11.73 -27.42 31.54
CA PHE A 582 12.35 -26.54 32.52
C PHE A 582 12.03 -25.09 32.17
N CYS A 583 11.28 -24.42 33.05
CA CYS A 583 11.33 -22.98 33.18
C CYS A 583 12.61 -22.64 33.95
N VAL A 584 13.46 -21.76 33.44
CA VAL A 584 14.59 -21.20 34.20
C VAL A 584 14.30 -19.74 34.50
N SER A 585 14.24 -19.44 35.80
CA SER A 585 14.20 -18.12 36.39
C SER A 585 15.53 -17.38 36.23
N SER A 586 15.45 -16.07 36.05
CA SER A 586 16.56 -15.11 36.03
C SER A 586 17.48 -15.21 37.26
N SER A 587 18.67 -15.80 37.09
CA SER A 587 19.77 -15.73 38.04
C SER A 587 20.84 -14.73 37.58
N ASN A 588 21.38 -13.94 38.53
CA ASN A 588 22.56 -13.10 38.34
C ASN A 588 23.69 -13.88 37.64
N THR A 589 24.07 -13.47 36.44
CA THR A 589 25.15 -14.07 35.67
C THR A 589 26.50 -13.65 36.24
N SER A 590 27.33 -14.59 36.71
CA SER A 590 28.71 -14.27 37.08
C SER A 590 29.57 -14.04 35.83
N MET A 591 30.69 -13.32 35.94
CA MET A 591 31.60 -13.09 34.80
C MET A 591 32.10 -14.40 34.17
N ALA A 592 32.25 -15.45 34.98
CA ALA A 592 32.61 -16.79 34.50
C ALA A 592 31.49 -17.41 33.64
N ASP A 593 30.23 -17.24 34.05
CA ASP A 593 29.07 -17.75 33.30
C ASP A 593 28.88 -17.00 31.98
N LEU A 594 29.09 -15.68 31.97
CA LEU A 594 29.05 -14.88 30.74
C LEU A 594 30.15 -15.33 29.77
N THR A 595 31.37 -15.56 30.27
CA THR A 595 32.50 -16.01 29.45
C THR A 595 32.23 -17.38 28.84
N ALA A 596 31.70 -18.33 29.63
CA ALA A 596 31.36 -19.66 29.15
C ALA A 596 30.30 -19.62 28.04
N ARG A 597 29.24 -18.80 28.22
CA ARG A 597 28.17 -18.66 27.22
C ARG A 597 28.64 -18.00 25.92
N VAL A 598 29.48 -16.97 26.00
CA VAL A 598 30.05 -16.32 24.80
C VAL A 598 30.94 -17.31 24.03
N LEU A 599 31.80 -18.05 24.74
CA LEU A 599 32.66 -19.07 24.10
C LEU A 599 31.84 -20.20 23.46
N GLU A 600 30.76 -20.65 24.11
CA GLU A 600 29.90 -21.69 23.56
C GLU A 600 29.16 -21.21 22.31
N LEU A 601 28.67 -19.97 22.31
CA LEU A 601 28.03 -19.36 21.16
C LEU A 601 29.00 -19.25 19.96
N VAL A 602 30.23 -18.77 20.21
CA VAL A 602 31.25 -18.66 19.15
C VAL A 602 31.63 -20.05 18.64
N LYS A 603 31.77 -21.06 19.50
CA LYS A 603 32.07 -22.44 19.07
C LYS A 603 30.96 -23.10 18.24
N LYS A 604 29.71 -22.63 18.33
CA LYS A 604 28.56 -23.12 17.54
C LYS A 604 28.47 -22.50 16.15
N PHE A 605 29.33 -21.54 15.82
CA PHE A 605 29.28 -20.89 14.52
C PHE A 605 29.98 -21.77 13.47
N ASP A 606 29.21 -22.27 12.50
CA ASP A 606 29.56 -23.37 11.58
C ASP A 606 30.82 -23.13 10.72
N LYS A 607 31.27 -21.88 10.60
CA LYS A 607 32.42 -21.47 9.80
C LYS A 607 33.76 -21.52 10.57
N LEU A 608 33.74 -21.97 11.83
CA LEU A 608 34.89 -21.97 12.73
C LEU A 608 35.30 -23.38 13.17
N ASP A 609 36.59 -23.59 13.40
CA ASP A 609 37.09 -24.74 14.13
C ASP A 609 36.97 -24.50 15.63
N ALA A 610 36.01 -25.15 16.28
CA ALA A 610 35.73 -25.01 17.71
C ALA A 610 36.94 -25.26 18.63
N SER A 611 37.96 -25.98 18.14
CA SER A 611 39.19 -26.25 18.89
C SER A 611 40.13 -25.04 18.99
N LYS A 612 40.02 -24.07 18.07
CA LYS A 612 40.85 -22.85 18.03
C LYS A 612 40.23 -21.67 18.77
N VAL A 613 38.97 -21.78 19.16
CA VAL A 613 38.24 -20.72 19.88
C VAL A 613 38.72 -20.62 21.32
N THR A 614 39.43 -19.53 21.63
CA THR A 614 39.87 -19.16 22.98
C THR A 614 39.40 -17.74 23.29
N GLU A 615 39.39 -17.35 24.56
CA GLU A 615 38.91 -16.02 24.99
C GLU A 615 39.62 -14.85 24.27
N LYS A 616 40.89 -15.05 23.91
CA LYS A 616 41.77 -14.04 23.32
C LYS A 616 42.03 -14.24 21.82
N ALA A 617 41.42 -15.27 21.21
CA ALA A 617 41.57 -15.49 19.78
C ALA A 617 40.92 -14.34 19.01
N ASP A 618 41.70 -13.70 18.12
CA ASP A 618 41.20 -12.64 17.25
C ASP A 618 40.29 -13.24 16.18
N PHE A 619 39.07 -12.72 16.08
CA PHE A 619 38.04 -13.21 15.16
C PHE A 619 38.50 -13.18 13.70
N GLN A 620 39.31 -12.20 13.31
CA GLN A 620 39.79 -12.07 11.94
C GLN A 620 41.15 -12.75 11.73
N LYS A 621 42.10 -12.58 12.65
CA LYS A 621 43.48 -13.06 12.45
C LYS A 621 43.67 -14.53 12.81
N ASP A 622 43.05 -14.99 13.89
CA ASP A 622 43.26 -16.34 14.42
C ASP A 622 42.15 -17.31 13.99
N LEU A 623 40.93 -16.77 13.83
CA LEU A 623 39.73 -17.52 13.44
C LEU A 623 39.33 -17.30 11.97
N CYS A 624 40.05 -16.44 11.24
CA CYS A 624 39.88 -16.20 9.80
C CYS A 624 38.47 -15.79 9.37
N LEU A 625 37.69 -15.15 10.25
CA LEU A 625 36.37 -14.64 9.89
C LEU A 625 36.48 -13.40 9.01
N ASP A 626 35.75 -13.41 7.89
CA ASP A 626 35.66 -12.23 7.03
C ASP A 626 34.75 -11.14 7.66
N SER A 627 34.71 -9.97 7.04
CA SER A 627 33.92 -8.85 7.57
C SER A 627 32.41 -9.14 7.64
N LEU A 628 31.90 -10.04 6.79
CA LEU A 628 30.49 -10.43 6.79
C LEU A 628 30.22 -11.45 7.91
N ASP A 629 31.11 -12.41 8.10
CA ASP A 629 31.04 -13.40 9.18
C ASP A 629 31.08 -12.76 10.57
N ARG A 630 31.86 -11.68 10.73
CA ARG A 630 31.86 -10.91 11.99
C ARG A 630 30.52 -10.21 12.25
N VAL A 631 29.83 -9.73 11.22
CA VAL A 631 28.50 -9.12 11.38
C VAL A 631 27.48 -10.18 11.81
N GLU A 632 27.53 -11.37 11.21
CA GLU A 632 26.70 -12.52 11.61
C GLU A 632 26.95 -12.94 13.07
N LEU A 633 28.22 -13.01 13.49
CA LEU A 633 28.60 -13.34 14.86
C LEU A 633 28.11 -12.28 15.87
N VAL A 634 28.23 -11.00 15.54
CA VAL A 634 27.73 -9.89 16.38
C VAL A 634 26.21 -9.97 16.53
N MET A 635 25.46 -10.22 15.45
CA MET A 635 24.00 -10.37 15.51
C MET A 635 23.57 -11.54 16.40
N ALA A 636 24.28 -12.68 16.33
CA ALA A 636 24.01 -13.83 17.18
C ALA A 636 24.26 -13.50 18.68
N ILE A 637 25.30 -12.71 18.97
CA ILE A 637 25.60 -12.24 20.33
C ILE A 637 24.50 -11.28 20.82
N GLU A 638 24.04 -10.34 19.99
CA GLU A 638 22.95 -9.42 20.33
C GLU A 638 21.66 -10.16 20.68
N GLN A 639 21.31 -11.18 19.89
CA GLN A 639 20.12 -12.00 20.10
C GLN A 639 20.22 -12.85 21.39
N GLU A 640 21.35 -13.52 21.63
CA GLU A 640 21.55 -14.41 22.79
C GLU A 640 21.55 -13.65 24.12
N PHE A 641 22.10 -12.42 24.14
CA PHE A 641 22.22 -11.62 25.37
C PHE A 641 21.21 -10.48 25.45
N SER A 642 20.34 -10.31 24.44
CA SER A 642 19.34 -9.22 24.37
C SER A 642 19.97 -7.83 24.59
N VAL A 643 21.10 -7.59 23.91
CA VAL A 643 21.85 -6.33 23.91
C VAL A 643 21.89 -5.75 22.50
N GLU A 644 21.97 -4.42 22.39
CA GLU A 644 22.20 -3.73 21.12
C GLU A 644 23.64 -3.21 21.07
N ILE A 645 24.36 -3.55 20.01
CA ILE A 645 25.76 -3.20 19.75
C ILE A 645 25.77 -2.27 18.52
N PRO A 646 25.94 -0.95 18.71
CA PRO A 646 26.05 -0.03 17.58
C PRO A 646 27.23 -0.39 16.66
N ASP A 647 27.06 -0.22 15.33
CA ASP A 647 28.07 -0.56 14.31
C ASP A 647 29.48 -0.02 14.66
N GLN A 648 29.56 1.21 15.17
CA GLN A 648 30.81 1.88 15.55
C GLN A 648 31.57 1.19 16.71
N LYS A 649 30.85 0.41 17.53
CA LYS A 649 31.41 -0.38 18.64
C LYS A 649 31.65 -1.83 18.21
N ALA A 650 30.81 -2.39 17.34
CA ALA A 650 30.96 -3.73 16.79
C ALA A 650 32.33 -3.94 16.12
N ASP A 651 32.80 -2.95 15.35
CA ASP A 651 34.12 -2.99 14.69
C ASP A 651 35.31 -3.05 15.67
N LYS A 652 35.11 -2.70 16.94
CA LYS A 652 36.14 -2.72 17.98
C LYS A 652 36.13 -4.01 18.80
N LEU A 653 35.17 -4.91 18.59
CA LEU A 653 35.07 -6.19 19.28
C LEU A 653 35.88 -7.24 18.50
N SER A 654 37.14 -7.41 18.87
CA SER A 654 38.09 -8.24 18.11
C SER A 654 38.21 -9.68 18.62
N CYS A 655 37.83 -9.94 19.87
CA CYS A 655 37.88 -11.28 20.48
C CYS A 655 36.73 -11.52 21.47
N CYS A 656 36.56 -12.76 21.94
CA CYS A 656 35.51 -13.13 22.91
C CYS A 656 35.62 -12.34 24.23
N ALA A 657 36.84 -12.02 24.69
CA ALA A 657 37.04 -11.23 25.90
C ALA A 657 36.48 -9.79 25.77
N ASP A 658 36.62 -9.17 24.59
CA ASP A 658 36.06 -7.83 24.31
C ASP A 658 34.53 -7.86 24.37
N VAL A 659 33.93 -8.91 23.79
CA VAL A 659 32.49 -9.13 23.79
C VAL A 659 31.95 -9.30 25.21
N VAL A 660 32.58 -10.16 26.02
CA VAL A 660 32.19 -10.38 27.42
C VAL A 660 32.23 -9.08 28.21
N LYS A 661 33.31 -8.30 28.03
CA LYS A 661 33.47 -7.01 28.68
C LYS A 661 32.34 -6.05 28.28
N TYR A 662 32.05 -5.94 26.98
CA TYR A 662 30.97 -5.06 26.48
C TYR A 662 29.60 -5.43 27.06
N ILE A 663 29.26 -6.72 27.07
CA ILE A 663 27.98 -7.20 27.60
C ILE A 663 27.88 -6.92 29.11
N SER A 664 28.98 -7.11 29.85
CA SER A 664 29.01 -6.83 31.28
C SER A 664 28.79 -5.34 31.59
N GLU A 665 29.38 -4.44 30.80
CA GLU A 665 29.20 -2.99 30.93
C GLU A 665 27.77 -2.59 30.56
N ALA A 666 27.23 -3.09 29.45
CA ALA A 666 25.86 -2.82 29.01
C ALA A 666 24.79 -3.31 30.02
N GLN A 667 25.03 -4.45 30.69
CA GLN A 667 24.15 -4.96 31.75
C GLN A 667 24.26 -4.16 33.04
N ALA A 668 25.44 -3.62 33.36
CA ALA A 668 25.64 -2.74 34.50
C ALA A 668 24.97 -1.37 34.29
N GLU A 669 25.05 -0.79 33.09
CA GLU A 669 24.38 0.46 32.72
C GLU A 669 22.85 0.33 32.77
N LYS A 670 22.27 -0.78 32.29
CA LYS A 670 20.83 -1.06 32.42
C LYS A 670 20.39 -1.16 33.89
N LYS A 671 21.21 -1.75 34.77
CA LYS A 671 20.93 -1.82 36.23
C LYS A 671 21.08 -0.47 36.94
N ALA A 672 21.90 0.46 36.44
CA ALA A 672 22.04 1.80 37.01
C ALA A 672 20.93 2.77 36.57
N SER A 673 20.26 2.48 35.44
CA SER A 673 19.16 3.28 34.88
C SER A 673 17.76 2.80 35.31
N THR A 674 17.68 1.71 36.08
CA THR A 674 16.45 1.17 36.69
C THR A 674 16.48 1.43 38.19
#